data_AF-A0A6I7QBW0-F1
#
_entry.id   AF-A0A6I7QBW0-F1
#
_cell.length_a   1.000
_cell.length_b   1.000
_cell.length_c   1.000
_cell.angle_alpha   90.00
_cell.angle_beta   90.00
_cell.angle_gamma   90.00
#
_symmetry.space_group_name_H-M   'P 1'
#
loop_
_entity.id
_entity.type
_entity.pdbx_description
1 polymer ?
#
loop_
_entity_poly.entity_id
_entity_poly.type
_entity_poly.pdbx_seq_one_letter_code
_entity_poly.pdbx_strand_id
1 'polypeptide(L)'
;MPPVQVPPEAEAGATSQVPQTREAGRQATPDAVNFQARDSITFDFRDQRFVQLYGSGNVKHTSGELSAGTIELDLNKNQIQARTLTPADTLSYPVLRQRDKDLRSTRILFNYETEKGKFESAEMQVDDGYLIGTKVKNVSRDEVFIEDGIYSTCPPDHMYYYIKAQRMKVVDEEEIFFTNARLFILDIPYPLIFPFGYVPAGIETRRSGLLEPTYVFQNTSTRGIGLQNLGWFQYFNDYITGQTSFDLFTSGTFFNESRFQYRKTGSFNGSITMGYSYERGLEPTDINFQEITSKRVSISHDQQLSPFANLTANINLNTANYFRRNSFDPDERAQTSSTSRISYRYNHPEGAYNLSLTSNLNQQFTTNRTRLTGPEMSFSLRQFSPFKSDSPGLRDERWYERISVRYNNNFRSQFDFNPIDADTADVNWLQALFNPSQYREATGDDRHVQYGFIQRATISAGQIIPSQFLNVSANINYNEYWYPSTIRRELIEEENRVVTRQERGFASARDFSTGLSFTTTFYGISQMRIGNFEGFRHTVRPNISFSYSPDFSDERWGYFREVETDTTTGNTQQYSIFQGAIFGGPSAGEQRTMSFGVTNIFETKRVRRDSTGEVQSTNLRLIDNLSANSSYNFAADSLNFGRLSVSLSSRVVEGVRMQANASYSFYSRDDNGREIDTFIWEDSNKYLQPLSYSLSLSTSFQGGSRGPRITTPPYRPYDPLDQGFFGPVDTRFNSQPVQRADSPWRIGLDFSYRWNYRFGQDAQQSAVLNASNIQFNLTPKWSVSTRLGYDFIEKELTPAQFSLQRDMICWNLSFQFNPFGDFQYYFFRLSLSSSQISNLFQKLPGLNNLERSSSPSGRSPRGF
;
A
#
# COMPACT_ATOMS: atom_id res chain seq x y z
N MET A 1 51.80 29.00 27.67
CA MET A 1 52.08 30.46 27.78
C MET A 1 50.77 31.23 27.55
N PRO A 2 50.63 32.47 28.07
CA PRO A 2 49.37 33.08 28.57
C PRO A 2 48.68 33.96 27.49
N PRO A 3 47.72 34.88 27.78
CA PRO A 3 46.90 35.19 28.99
C PRO A 3 45.36 35.08 28.71
N VAL A 4 44.39 35.06 29.65
CA VAL A 4 43.90 36.03 30.67
C VAL A 4 43.48 37.43 30.14
N GLN A 5 42.16 37.72 30.11
CA GLN A 5 41.61 39.07 30.43
C GLN A 5 40.09 39.07 30.71
N VAL A 6 39.63 40.08 31.48
CA VAL A 6 38.37 40.16 32.27
C VAL A 6 37.90 41.63 32.24
N PRO A 7 36.63 41.99 31.93
CA PRO A 7 35.52 42.10 32.93
C PRO A 7 34.10 41.92 32.29
N PRO A 8 32.94 42.36 32.86
CA PRO A 8 32.63 42.92 34.20
C PRO A 8 31.42 42.30 34.95
N GLU A 9 31.23 42.78 36.18
CA GLU A 9 30.04 42.66 37.06
C GLU A 9 28.75 43.25 36.43
N ALA A 10 27.49 42.92 36.78
CA ALA A 10 26.85 42.35 37.98
C ALA A 10 26.37 43.35 39.08
N GLU A 11 25.14 43.87 38.90
CA GLU A 11 24.24 44.33 39.97
C GLU A 11 22.91 43.55 39.81
N ALA A 12 22.45 42.71 40.75
CA ALA A 12 21.93 42.99 42.10
C ALA A 12 20.39 43.01 42.11
N GLY A 13 19.78 41.94 42.62
CA GLY A 13 18.32 41.77 42.73
C GLY A 13 17.98 40.48 43.48
N ALA A 14 17.91 40.56 44.81
CA ALA A 14 17.80 39.41 45.70
C ALA A 14 16.37 38.85 45.83
N THR A 15 16.22 37.55 46.13
CA THR A 15 15.43 37.10 47.31
C THR A 15 15.60 35.61 47.63
N SER A 16 15.58 35.31 48.94
CA SER A 16 15.32 34.03 49.61
C SER A 16 16.08 32.76 49.19
N GLN A 17 17.18 32.49 49.90
CA GLN A 17 17.72 31.13 50.06
C GLN A 17 16.82 30.30 51.00
N VAL A 18 16.43 29.11 50.54
CA VAL A 18 15.97 28.01 51.42
C VAL A 18 17.20 27.19 51.82
N PRO A 19 17.35 26.71 53.07
CA PRO A 19 18.57 26.02 53.49
C PRO A 19 18.74 24.67 52.76
N GLN A 20 19.88 24.51 52.07
CA GLN A 20 20.28 23.21 51.54
C GLN A 20 20.74 22.30 52.68
N THR A 21 19.96 21.27 53.00
CA THR A 21 20.40 20.16 53.84
C THR A 21 21.44 19.33 53.08
N ARG A 22 22.66 19.20 53.62
CA ARG A 22 23.70 18.34 53.04
C ARG A 22 23.35 16.86 53.26
N GLU A 23 22.78 16.19 52.25
CA GLU A 23 22.83 14.73 52.22
C GLU A 23 24.23 14.28 51.79
N ALA A 24 24.99 13.76 52.76
CA ALA A 24 26.23 13.04 52.48
C ALA A 24 25.87 11.65 51.94
N GLY A 25 26.29 11.35 50.71
CA GLY A 25 26.09 10.05 50.08
C GLY A 25 26.81 8.93 50.83
N ARG A 26 26.14 8.32 51.81
CA ARG A 26 26.50 7.01 52.32
C ARG A 26 26.08 5.97 51.28
N GLN A 27 27.05 5.21 50.77
CA GLN A 27 26.75 4.01 49.98
C GLN A 27 25.85 3.10 50.82
N ALA A 28 24.71 2.71 50.27
CA ALA A 28 23.79 1.81 50.95
C ALA A 28 24.47 0.46 51.18
N THR A 29 24.57 0.04 52.44
CA THR A 29 24.96 -1.31 52.79
C THR A 29 23.90 -2.28 52.25
N PRO A 30 24.27 -3.38 51.59
CA PRO A 30 23.33 -4.46 51.33
C PRO A 30 22.60 -4.85 52.62
N ASP A 31 21.30 -5.08 52.52
CA ASP A 31 20.39 -5.48 53.60
C ASP A 31 20.21 -4.48 54.76
N ALA A 32 20.65 -3.23 54.61
CA ALA A 32 20.31 -2.16 55.54
C ALA A 32 18.87 -1.65 55.32
N VAL A 33 18.02 -1.79 56.36
CA VAL A 33 16.67 -1.20 56.38
C VAL A 33 16.77 0.27 56.79
N ASN A 34 16.60 1.18 55.84
CA ASN A 34 16.51 2.61 56.10
C ASN A 34 15.06 2.99 56.38
N PHE A 35 14.80 3.82 57.38
CA PHE A 35 13.45 4.26 57.73
C PHE A 35 13.39 5.74 58.11
N GLN A 36 12.29 6.39 57.76
CA GLN A 36 12.02 7.80 57.99
C GLN A 36 10.54 7.98 58.37
N ALA A 37 10.24 8.96 59.22
CA ALA A 37 8.87 9.38 59.54
C ALA A 37 8.84 10.90 59.69
N ARG A 38 7.67 11.53 59.47
CA ARG A 38 7.53 12.99 59.61
C ARG A 38 7.16 13.43 61.02
N ASP A 39 6.39 12.62 61.74
CA ASP A 39 5.88 12.94 63.08
C ASP A 39 6.75 12.34 64.19
N SER A 40 6.77 11.01 64.31
CA SER A 40 7.56 10.33 65.34
C SER A 40 8.03 8.93 64.96
N ILE A 41 9.12 8.49 65.62
CA ILE A 41 9.65 7.12 65.55
C ILE A 41 9.77 6.61 66.98
N THR A 42 9.11 5.49 67.30
CA THR A 42 9.24 4.81 68.59
C THR A 42 9.98 3.49 68.43
N PHE A 43 10.77 3.15 69.43
CA PHE A 43 11.51 1.89 69.50
C PHE A 43 11.13 1.18 70.80
N ASP A 44 10.62 -0.04 70.70
CA ASP A 44 10.59 -0.98 71.81
C ASP A 44 11.63 -2.07 71.56
N PHE A 45 12.41 -2.35 72.61
CA PHE A 45 13.47 -3.35 72.62
C PHE A 45 13.49 -4.16 73.92
N ARG A 46 12.49 -4.00 74.81
CA ARG A 46 12.52 -4.61 76.16
C ARG A 46 12.22 -6.11 76.10
N ASP A 47 11.08 -6.48 75.53
CA ASP A 47 10.64 -7.87 75.38
C ASP A 47 10.49 -8.28 73.89
N GLN A 48 10.33 -7.30 73.00
CA GLN A 48 10.12 -7.48 71.56
C GLN A 48 10.88 -6.37 70.83
N ARG A 49 11.36 -6.61 69.60
CA ARG A 49 12.11 -5.61 68.81
C ARG A 49 11.19 -4.93 67.80
N PHE A 50 10.45 -3.93 68.24
CA PHE A 50 9.52 -3.17 67.41
C PHE A 50 10.01 -1.75 67.10
N VAL A 51 9.81 -1.32 65.86
CA VAL A 51 9.96 0.07 65.43
C VAL A 51 8.63 0.55 64.87
N GLN A 52 8.07 1.65 65.37
CA GLN A 52 6.86 2.24 64.81
C GLN A 52 7.16 3.64 64.27
N LEU A 53 6.61 3.94 63.09
CA LEU A 53 6.82 5.15 62.29
C LEU A 53 5.45 5.80 62.10
N TYR A 54 5.30 7.04 62.56
CA TYR A 54 4.04 7.78 62.52
C TYR A 54 4.11 9.01 61.62
N GLY A 55 2.99 9.33 60.97
CA GLY A 55 2.85 10.50 60.10
C GLY A 55 3.70 10.37 58.85
N SER A 56 3.19 9.66 57.83
CA SER A 56 3.90 9.45 56.56
C SER A 56 5.27 8.78 56.75
N GLY A 57 5.25 7.57 57.31
CA GLY A 57 6.43 6.71 57.39
C GLY A 57 6.87 6.21 56.01
N ASN A 58 8.18 6.09 55.81
CA ASN A 58 8.81 5.51 54.63
C ASN A 58 9.90 4.53 55.09
N VAL A 59 9.93 3.33 54.52
CA VAL A 59 10.95 2.29 54.76
C VAL A 59 11.54 1.87 53.42
N LYS A 60 12.87 1.92 53.29
CA LYS A 60 13.63 1.51 52.10
C LYS A 60 14.53 0.33 52.43
N HIS A 61 14.41 -0.74 51.65
CA HIS A 61 15.23 -1.94 51.71
C HIS A 61 15.62 -2.38 50.29
N THR A 62 16.59 -3.28 50.15
CA THR A 62 16.98 -3.88 48.84
C THR A 62 15.82 -4.62 48.17
N SER A 63 14.86 -5.12 48.95
CA SER A 63 13.64 -5.80 48.48
C SER A 63 12.46 -4.87 48.15
N GLY A 64 12.58 -3.55 48.35
CA GLY A 64 11.50 -2.59 48.04
C GLY A 64 11.42 -1.36 48.95
N GLU A 65 10.56 -0.41 48.58
CA GLU A 65 10.23 0.80 49.33
C GLU A 65 8.75 0.78 49.77
N LEU A 66 8.48 1.00 51.04
CA LEU A 66 7.12 1.02 51.61
C LEU A 66 6.84 2.41 52.21
N SER A 67 5.81 3.09 51.72
CA SER A 67 5.33 4.37 52.26
C SER A 67 3.91 4.23 52.79
N ALA A 68 3.59 4.76 53.98
CA ALA A 68 2.24 4.73 54.54
C ALA A 68 2.01 5.77 55.66
N GLY A 69 0.76 5.98 56.06
CA GLY A 69 0.42 6.81 57.22
C GLY A 69 1.04 6.33 58.54
N THR A 70 1.04 5.00 58.75
CA THR A 70 1.72 4.33 59.87
C THR A 70 2.44 3.08 59.39
N ILE A 71 3.63 2.81 59.92
CA ILE A 71 4.40 1.58 59.65
C ILE A 71 4.96 1.04 60.96
N GLU A 72 4.77 -0.26 61.21
CA GLU A 72 5.31 -1.03 62.32
C GLU A 72 6.25 -2.11 61.77
N LEU A 73 7.46 -2.23 62.31
CA LEU A 73 8.46 -3.24 61.95
C LEU A 73 8.71 -4.17 63.13
N ASP A 74 8.45 -5.46 62.98
CA ASP A 74 8.89 -6.53 63.86
C ASP A 74 10.26 -7.05 63.35
N LEU A 75 11.34 -6.58 63.98
CA LEU A 75 12.71 -6.95 63.61
C LEU A 75 13.09 -8.37 64.06
N ASN A 76 12.27 -9.04 64.88
CA ASN A 76 12.50 -10.44 65.26
C ASN A 76 11.91 -11.41 64.23
N LYS A 77 10.83 -11.00 63.52
CA LYS A 77 10.16 -11.80 62.49
C LYS A 77 10.44 -11.33 61.06
N ASN A 78 11.30 -10.33 60.88
CA ASN A 78 11.55 -9.66 59.60
C ASN A 78 10.24 -9.23 58.90
N GLN A 79 9.27 -8.73 59.66
CA GLN A 79 7.93 -8.38 59.21
C GLN A 79 7.67 -6.89 59.33
N ILE A 80 7.04 -6.31 58.31
CA ILE A 80 6.60 -4.92 58.27
C ILE A 80 5.09 -4.90 58.08
N GLN A 81 4.40 -4.15 58.92
CA GLN A 81 2.98 -3.86 58.82
C GLN A 81 2.75 -2.38 58.57
N ALA A 82 2.13 -2.03 57.45
CA ALA A 82 1.75 -0.67 57.12
C ALA A 82 0.23 -0.52 57.09
N ARG A 83 -0.29 0.61 57.57
CA ARG A 83 -1.72 0.93 57.59
C ARG A 83 -1.94 2.41 57.29
N THR A 84 -3.07 2.73 56.64
CA THR A 84 -3.59 4.11 56.59
C THR A 84 -3.98 4.58 57.99
N LEU A 85 -3.91 5.89 58.23
CA LEU A 85 -4.29 6.51 59.51
C LEU A 85 -5.79 6.37 59.80
N THR A 86 -6.63 6.40 58.77
CA THR A 86 -8.07 6.10 58.87
C THR A 86 -8.55 5.39 57.59
N PRO A 87 -9.57 4.52 57.63
CA PRO A 87 -10.02 3.79 56.43
C PRO A 87 -10.48 4.66 55.25
N ALA A 88 -10.81 5.94 55.49
CA ALA A 88 -11.24 6.89 54.47
C ALA A 88 -10.11 7.82 53.97
N ASP A 89 -8.93 7.78 54.59
CA ASP A 89 -7.78 8.60 54.20
C ASP A 89 -6.99 7.89 53.08
N THR A 90 -7.27 8.28 51.85
CA THR A 90 -6.60 7.80 50.63
C THR A 90 -5.20 8.39 50.42
N LEU A 91 -4.86 9.49 51.10
CA LEU A 91 -3.54 10.14 50.98
C LEU A 91 -2.48 9.42 51.82
N SER A 92 -2.87 8.67 52.84
CA SER A 92 -1.96 7.88 53.69
C SER A 92 -2.02 6.37 53.45
N TYR A 93 -2.62 5.94 52.34
CA TYR A 93 -2.61 4.54 51.91
C TYR A 93 -1.20 3.96 51.81
N PRO A 94 -0.95 2.78 52.40
CA PRO A 94 0.22 1.98 52.12
C PRO A 94 0.47 1.76 50.62
N VAL A 95 1.64 2.19 50.15
CA VAL A 95 2.17 1.94 48.82
C VAL A 95 3.48 1.16 48.99
N LEU A 96 3.51 -0.08 48.50
CA LEU A 96 4.72 -0.90 48.39
C LEU A 96 5.22 -0.80 46.94
N ARG A 97 6.44 -0.29 46.76
CA ARG A 97 7.15 -0.23 45.48
C ARG A 97 8.22 -1.31 45.42
N GLN A 98 8.16 -2.15 44.40
CA GLN A 98 9.17 -3.15 44.11
C GLN A 98 9.58 -3.08 42.65
N ARG A 99 10.81 -2.63 42.38
CA ARG A 99 11.33 -2.36 41.03
C ARG A 99 10.38 -1.41 40.28
N ASP A 100 9.67 -1.92 39.28
CA ASP A 100 8.77 -1.18 38.40
C ASP A 100 7.27 -1.33 38.79
N LYS A 101 6.97 -1.94 39.94
CA LYS A 101 5.60 -2.25 40.38
C LYS A 101 5.20 -1.47 41.64
N ASP A 102 4.09 -0.75 41.54
CA ASP A 102 3.38 -0.10 42.66
C ASP A 102 2.20 -0.98 43.11
N LEU A 103 2.21 -1.46 44.35
CA LEU A 103 1.06 -2.10 45.01
C LEU A 103 0.46 -1.12 46.03
N ARG A 104 -0.84 -0.85 45.91
CA ARG A 104 -1.60 0.01 46.83
C ARG A 104 -2.58 -0.83 47.63
N SER A 105 -2.70 -0.58 48.94
CA SER A 105 -3.58 -1.36 49.82
C SER A 105 -3.91 -0.58 51.09
N THR A 106 -5.06 -0.83 51.72
CA THR A 106 -5.42 -0.17 53.00
C THR A 106 -4.57 -0.66 54.17
N ARG A 107 -4.11 -1.93 54.10
CA ARG A 107 -3.22 -2.56 55.07
C ARG A 107 -2.32 -3.58 54.39
N ILE A 108 -1.02 -3.39 54.56
CA ILE A 108 0.04 -4.28 54.07
C ILE A 108 0.67 -4.98 55.28
N LEU A 109 0.89 -6.30 55.17
CA LEU A 109 1.73 -7.09 56.06
C LEU A 109 2.70 -7.88 55.18
N PHE A 110 3.98 -7.52 55.22
CA PHE A 110 5.00 -8.01 54.30
C PHE A 110 6.25 -8.47 55.07
N ASN A 111 6.79 -9.63 54.76
CA ASN A 111 8.09 -10.07 55.29
C ASN A 111 9.17 -9.82 54.23
N TYR A 112 10.19 -9.01 54.56
CA TYR A 112 11.18 -8.51 53.60
C TYR A 112 12.32 -9.48 53.28
N GLU A 113 12.38 -10.62 53.96
CA GLU A 113 13.36 -11.69 53.74
C GLU A 113 12.79 -12.80 52.84
N THR A 114 11.56 -13.23 53.11
CA THR A 114 10.83 -14.28 52.38
C THR A 114 9.92 -13.73 51.28
N GLU A 115 9.76 -12.41 51.20
CA GLU A 115 8.90 -11.65 50.29
C GLU A 115 7.40 -12.03 50.35
N LYS A 116 6.98 -12.72 51.41
CA LYS A 116 5.58 -13.15 51.60
C LYS A 116 4.73 -12.00 52.11
N GLY A 117 3.57 -11.80 51.48
CA GLY A 117 2.69 -10.66 51.71
C GLY A 117 1.23 -11.03 51.97
N LYS A 118 0.57 -10.25 52.82
CA LYS A 118 -0.89 -10.16 52.92
C LYS A 118 -1.29 -8.70 52.78
N PHE A 119 -2.31 -8.45 51.97
CA PHE A 119 -2.78 -7.11 51.62
C PHE A 119 -4.31 -7.07 51.70
N GLU A 120 -4.87 -6.01 52.26
CA GLU A 120 -6.33 -5.79 52.36
C GLU A 120 -6.74 -4.69 51.35
N SER A 121 -7.81 -4.91 50.59
CA SER A 121 -8.25 -4.04 49.47
C SER A 121 -7.09 -3.58 48.59
N ALA A 122 -6.39 -4.54 47.97
CA ALA A 122 -5.19 -4.27 47.20
C ALA A 122 -5.49 -4.06 45.72
N GLU A 123 -4.86 -3.04 45.15
CA GLU A 123 -4.81 -2.72 43.73
C GLU A 123 -3.40 -3.04 43.22
N MET A 124 -3.33 -3.82 42.14
CA MET A 124 -2.09 -4.29 41.53
C MET A 124 -2.17 -4.09 40.01
N GLN A 125 -1.11 -3.52 39.44
CA GLN A 125 -0.93 -3.51 37.99
C GLN A 125 -0.29 -4.83 37.53
N VAL A 126 -0.84 -5.39 36.46
CA VAL A 126 -0.29 -6.54 35.71
C VAL A 126 -0.03 -6.09 34.28
N ASP A 127 0.79 -6.83 33.52
CA ASP A 127 1.36 -6.35 32.25
C ASP A 127 0.32 -5.85 31.23
N ASP A 128 -0.86 -6.49 31.16
CA ASP A 128 -1.98 -6.12 30.28
C ASP A 128 -3.24 -5.63 31.03
N GLY A 129 -3.15 -5.23 32.30
CA GLY A 129 -4.32 -4.68 33.02
C GLY A 129 -4.17 -4.38 34.51
N TYR A 130 -5.31 -4.28 35.18
CA TYR A 130 -5.43 -3.98 36.61
C TYR A 130 -6.20 -5.09 37.32
N LEU A 131 -5.70 -5.48 38.50
CA LEU A 131 -6.34 -6.47 39.35
C LEU A 131 -6.56 -5.88 40.75
N ILE A 132 -7.81 -5.93 41.21
CA ILE A 132 -8.25 -5.45 42.53
C ILE A 132 -8.76 -6.63 43.33
N GLY A 133 -8.36 -6.74 44.60
CA GLY A 133 -8.76 -7.84 45.48
C GLY A 133 -9.05 -7.41 46.91
N THR A 134 -10.13 -7.91 47.52
CA THR A 134 -10.49 -7.54 48.90
C THR A 134 -9.49 -8.09 49.92
N LYS A 135 -8.97 -9.30 49.67
CA LYS A 135 -7.83 -9.87 50.38
C LYS A 135 -6.90 -10.50 49.36
N VAL A 136 -5.64 -10.10 49.41
CA VAL A 136 -4.57 -10.63 48.54
C VAL A 136 -3.51 -11.27 49.41
N LYS A 137 -3.03 -12.45 49.01
CA LYS A 137 -2.02 -13.24 49.69
C LYS A 137 -0.94 -13.66 48.68
N ASN A 138 0.22 -13.02 48.75
CA ASN A 138 1.42 -13.46 48.07
C ASN A 138 2.06 -14.60 48.89
N VAL A 139 2.31 -15.73 48.24
CA VAL A 139 2.88 -16.95 48.85
C VAL A 139 4.34 -17.15 48.45
N SER A 140 4.71 -16.66 47.27
CA SER A 140 6.05 -16.55 46.70
C SER A 140 6.01 -15.41 45.66
N ARG A 141 7.19 -14.94 45.22
CA ARG A 141 7.34 -13.95 44.12
C ARG A 141 6.33 -14.16 42.99
N ASP A 142 6.21 -15.42 42.57
CA ASP A 142 5.50 -15.82 41.37
C ASP A 142 4.08 -16.38 41.66
N GLU A 143 3.60 -16.41 42.91
CA GLU A 143 2.25 -16.89 43.26
C GLU A 143 1.46 -15.94 44.16
N VAL A 144 0.36 -15.40 43.63
CA VAL A 144 -0.55 -14.50 44.36
C VAL A 144 -1.98 -15.03 44.32
N PHE A 145 -2.61 -15.20 45.49
CA PHE A 145 -4.01 -15.58 45.63
C PHE A 145 -4.87 -14.36 46.00
N ILE A 146 -6.03 -14.23 45.37
CA ILE A 146 -6.97 -13.12 45.60
C ILE A 146 -8.36 -13.67 45.94
N GLU A 147 -8.99 -13.12 46.98
CA GLU A 147 -10.41 -13.31 47.31
C GLU A 147 -11.23 -12.08 46.86
N ASP A 148 -12.41 -12.33 46.27
CA ASP A 148 -13.27 -11.35 45.59
C ASP A 148 -12.50 -10.44 44.62
N GLY A 149 -11.83 -11.08 43.66
CA GLY A 149 -11.02 -10.41 42.65
C GLY A 149 -11.83 -9.76 41.55
N ILE A 150 -11.36 -8.61 41.06
CA ILE A 150 -11.84 -7.90 39.88
C ILE A 150 -10.64 -7.70 38.94
N TYR A 151 -10.77 -8.11 37.68
CA TYR A 151 -9.76 -7.92 36.64
C TYR A 151 -10.33 -7.16 35.44
N SER A 152 -9.58 -6.18 34.93
CA SER A 152 -9.93 -5.40 33.73
C SER A 152 -8.69 -4.79 33.08
N THR A 153 -8.72 -4.57 31.75
CA THR A 153 -7.73 -3.69 31.10
C THR A 153 -8.12 -2.21 31.17
N CYS A 154 -9.27 -1.88 31.76
CA CYS A 154 -9.64 -0.49 32.06
C CYS A 154 -8.94 0.00 33.34
N PRO A 155 -8.57 1.30 33.42
CA PRO A 155 -8.10 1.91 34.65
C PRO A 155 -9.09 1.74 35.81
N PRO A 156 -8.61 1.57 37.06
CA PRO A 156 -9.45 1.38 38.25
C PRO A 156 -10.52 2.44 38.47
N ASP A 157 -10.21 3.70 38.16
CA ASP A 157 -11.15 4.82 38.31
C ASP A 157 -12.43 4.65 37.46
N HIS A 158 -12.31 4.01 36.29
CA HIS A 158 -13.36 3.93 35.27
C HIS A 158 -13.39 2.57 34.55
N MET A 159 -13.77 1.51 35.28
CA MET A 159 -13.92 0.16 34.71
C MET A 159 -15.20 0.00 33.86
N TYR A 160 -15.15 0.39 32.58
CA TYR A 160 -16.27 0.20 31.64
C TYR A 160 -16.68 -1.26 31.42
N TYR A 161 -15.78 -2.20 31.71
CA TYR A 161 -16.08 -3.62 31.84
C TYR A 161 -15.08 -4.25 32.82
N TYR A 162 -15.44 -5.37 33.44
CA TYR A 162 -14.54 -6.12 34.31
C TYR A 162 -15.02 -7.56 34.53
N ILE A 163 -14.10 -8.45 34.91
CA ILE A 163 -14.40 -9.82 35.32
C ILE A 163 -14.28 -9.89 36.83
N LYS A 164 -15.39 -10.19 37.51
CA LYS A 164 -15.43 -10.36 38.97
C LYS A 164 -15.51 -11.84 39.31
N ALA A 165 -14.61 -12.34 40.15
CA ALA A 165 -14.56 -13.75 40.56
C ALA A 165 -14.38 -13.88 42.08
N GLN A 166 -15.00 -14.90 42.68
CA GLN A 166 -14.88 -15.14 44.12
C GLN A 166 -13.44 -15.46 44.55
N ARG A 167 -12.68 -16.13 43.67
CA ARG A 167 -11.26 -16.43 43.88
C ARG A 167 -10.50 -16.30 42.57
N MET A 168 -9.31 -15.74 42.64
CA MET A 168 -8.32 -15.73 41.56
C MET A 168 -6.95 -16.20 42.08
N LYS A 169 -6.13 -16.76 41.19
CA LYS A 169 -4.70 -17.03 41.42
C LYS A 169 -3.92 -16.47 40.23
N VAL A 170 -2.93 -15.63 40.50
CA VAL A 170 -1.91 -15.21 39.54
C VAL A 170 -0.70 -16.13 39.69
N VAL A 171 -0.16 -16.63 38.58
CA VAL A 171 1.02 -17.48 38.49
C VAL A 171 2.01 -16.86 37.51
N ASP A 172 3.29 -16.85 37.87
CA ASP A 172 4.42 -16.32 37.08
C ASP A 172 4.20 -14.90 36.56
N GLU A 173 3.32 -14.15 37.24
CA GLU A 173 2.84 -12.81 36.86
C GLU A 173 2.10 -12.73 35.50
N GLU A 174 2.09 -13.83 34.73
CA GLU A 174 1.56 -13.96 33.37
C GLU A 174 0.24 -14.77 33.26
N GLU A 175 -0.18 -15.54 34.26
CA GLU A 175 -1.41 -16.37 34.18
C GLU A 175 -2.41 -16.10 35.32
N ILE A 176 -3.62 -15.63 34.98
CA ILE A 176 -4.70 -15.33 35.95
C ILE A 176 -5.78 -16.42 35.90
N PHE A 177 -5.72 -17.39 36.82
CA PHE A 177 -6.77 -18.37 37.03
C PHE A 177 -7.92 -17.78 37.85
N PHE A 178 -9.17 -18.16 37.56
CA PHE A 178 -10.35 -17.70 38.29
C PHE A 178 -11.37 -18.83 38.54
N THR A 179 -12.15 -18.71 39.61
CA THR A 179 -13.30 -19.59 39.90
C THR A 179 -14.55 -18.79 40.23
N ASN A 180 -15.70 -19.26 39.74
CA ASN A 180 -17.00 -18.61 39.85
C ASN A 180 -16.94 -17.13 39.43
N ALA A 181 -16.47 -16.90 38.20
CA ALA A 181 -16.33 -15.58 37.61
C ALA A 181 -17.58 -15.16 36.84
N ARG A 182 -17.89 -13.87 36.84
CA ARG A 182 -18.89 -13.26 35.97
C ARG A 182 -18.31 -11.98 35.36
N LEU A 183 -18.57 -11.80 34.07
CA LEU A 183 -18.27 -10.57 33.35
C LEU A 183 -19.34 -9.50 33.67
N PHE A 184 -18.90 -8.27 33.83
CA PHE A 184 -19.75 -7.08 33.91
C PHE A 184 -19.36 -6.11 32.79
N ILE A 185 -20.34 -5.52 32.12
CA ILE A 185 -20.14 -4.45 31.12
C ILE A 185 -21.03 -3.28 31.56
N LEU A 186 -20.43 -2.10 31.79
CA LEU A 186 -21.11 -0.92 32.36
C LEU A 186 -21.89 -1.27 33.65
N ASP A 187 -21.25 -2.03 34.54
CA ASP A 187 -21.84 -2.61 35.77
C ASP A 187 -23.04 -3.55 35.57
N ILE A 188 -23.45 -3.84 34.34
CA ILE A 188 -24.50 -4.82 34.04
C ILE A 188 -23.88 -6.23 34.04
N PRO A 189 -24.37 -7.17 34.89
CA PRO A 189 -23.89 -8.54 34.91
C PRO A 189 -24.26 -9.27 33.61
N TYR A 190 -23.26 -9.81 32.92
CA TYR A 190 -23.50 -10.70 31.78
C TYR A 190 -24.17 -12.01 32.27
N PRO A 191 -25.09 -12.63 31.50
CA PRO A 191 -25.88 -13.77 31.99
C PRO A 191 -25.07 -15.03 32.31
N LEU A 192 -23.92 -15.21 31.66
CA LEU A 192 -23.07 -16.40 31.83
C LEU A 192 -22.18 -16.27 33.08
N ILE A 193 -22.13 -17.35 33.86
CA ILE A 193 -21.22 -17.55 35.00
C ILE A 193 -20.20 -18.62 34.62
N PHE A 194 -18.92 -18.34 34.85
CA PHE A 194 -17.82 -19.25 34.56
C PHE A 194 -17.39 -19.96 35.84
N PRO A 195 -17.64 -21.28 35.99
CA PRO A 195 -17.29 -22.00 37.21
C PRO A 195 -15.78 -22.01 37.45
N PHE A 196 -14.99 -22.08 36.36
CA PHE A 196 -13.53 -21.96 36.36
C PHE A 196 -13.06 -21.44 35.00
N GLY A 197 -11.85 -20.88 34.95
CA GLY A 197 -11.17 -20.48 33.72
C GLY A 197 -9.82 -19.82 34.00
N TYR A 198 -9.15 -19.35 32.95
CA TYR A 198 -7.92 -18.56 33.07
C TYR A 198 -7.86 -17.47 32.00
N VAL A 199 -7.17 -16.37 32.31
CA VAL A 199 -6.75 -15.34 31.36
C VAL A 199 -5.22 -15.38 31.29
N PRO A 200 -4.61 -15.68 30.14
CA PRO A 200 -3.19 -15.41 29.95
C PRO A 200 -2.99 -13.91 29.73
N ALA A 201 -2.06 -13.32 30.48
CA ALA A 201 -1.60 -11.94 30.35
C ALA A 201 -0.43 -11.82 29.34
N GLY A 202 0.08 -12.94 28.80
CA GLY A 202 0.95 -12.94 27.63
C GLY A 202 0.17 -12.78 26.30
N ILE A 203 0.68 -11.97 25.37
CA ILE A 203 0.14 -11.88 24.00
C ILE A 203 0.45 -13.17 23.21
N GLU A 204 -0.40 -14.18 23.35
CA GLU A 204 -0.32 -15.39 22.53
C GLU A 204 -0.75 -15.13 21.07
N THR A 205 0.25 -14.78 20.25
CA THR A 205 0.13 -14.47 18.81
C THR A 205 -0.31 -15.64 17.91
N ARG A 206 -0.66 -16.81 18.48
CA ARG A 206 -0.79 -18.11 17.79
C ARG A 206 -2.08 -18.86 18.15
N ARG A 207 -3.21 -18.15 18.24
CA ARG A 207 -4.51 -18.71 18.66
C ARG A 207 -5.59 -18.65 17.58
N SER A 208 -6.60 -19.51 17.72
CA SER A 208 -7.83 -19.53 16.91
C SER A 208 -8.98 -18.92 17.72
N GLY A 209 -10.01 -18.41 17.06
CA GLY A 209 -11.10 -17.69 17.73
C GLY A 209 -12.18 -17.15 16.80
N LEU A 210 -13.24 -16.56 17.34
CA LEU A 210 -14.31 -15.97 16.54
C LEU A 210 -13.88 -14.62 15.96
N LEU A 211 -14.36 -14.30 14.77
CA LEU A 211 -14.25 -12.97 14.19
C LEU A 211 -15.22 -12.00 14.88
N GLU A 212 -14.81 -10.74 15.03
CA GLU A 212 -15.62 -9.72 15.71
C GLU A 212 -16.76 -9.23 14.81
N PRO A 213 -18.03 -9.41 15.22
CA PRO A 213 -19.18 -9.00 14.40
C PRO A 213 -19.29 -7.47 14.29
N THR A 214 -19.84 -6.99 13.18
CA THR A 214 -20.06 -5.56 12.91
C THR A 214 -21.50 -5.31 12.46
N TYR A 215 -22.15 -4.30 13.03
CA TYR A 215 -23.51 -3.93 12.66
C TYR A 215 -23.51 -2.97 11.47
N VAL A 216 -24.38 -3.26 10.50
CA VAL A 216 -24.39 -2.58 9.20
C VAL A 216 -25.80 -2.17 8.83
N PHE A 217 -25.97 -0.90 8.48
CA PHE A 217 -27.18 -0.39 7.88
C PHE A 217 -26.88 0.05 6.45
N GLN A 218 -27.38 -0.73 5.48
CA GLN A 218 -27.15 -0.45 4.06
C GLN A 218 -28.43 0.14 3.48
N ASN A 219 -28.42 1.44 3.15
CA ASN A 219 -29.58 2.16 2.60
C ASN A 219 -29.76 1.92 1.08
N THR A 220 -29.46 0.71 0.62
CA THR A 220 -29.90 0.20 -0.68
C THR A 220 -31.14 -0.64 -0.43
N SER A 221 -32.24 -0.33 -1.13
CA SER A 221 -33.61 -0.81 -0.88
C SER A 221 -33.82 -2.33 -0.83
N THR A 222 -32.82 -3.14 -1.18
CA THR A 222 -32.90 -4.61 -1.25
C THR A 222 -32.40 -5.35 -0.01
N ARG A 223 -31.49 -4.77 0.80
CA ARG A 223 -30.74 -5.56 1.82
C ARG A 223 -31.21 -5.38 3.27
N GLY A 224 -31.48 -4.15 3.70
CA GLY A 224 -31.94 -3.83 5.06
C GLY A 224 -30.81 -3.78 6.11
N ILE A 225 -31.10 -4.23 7.34
CA ILE A 225 -30.13 -4.32 8.43
C ILE A 225 -29.31 -5.61 8.25
N GLY A 226 -28.00 -5.52 8.48
CA GLY A 226 -27.09 -6.66 8.41
C GLY A 226 -26.17 -6.79 9.62
N LEU A 227 -25.77 -8.03 9.88
CA LEU A 227 -24.71 -8.40 10.81
C LEU A 227 -23.57 -9.01 9.99
N GLN A 228 -22.46 -8.28 9.90
CA GLN A 228 -21.28 -8.66 9.13
C GLN A 228 -20.20 -9.30 10.00
N ASN A 229 -19.26 -9.98 9.34
CA ASN A 229 -18.04 -10.53 9.93
C ASN A 229 -18.29 -11.56 11.05
N LEU A 230 -19.40 -12.30 10.98
CA LEU A 230 -19.65 -13.48 11.82
C LEU A 230 -18.75 -14.61 11.33
N GLY A 231 -17.80 -15.09 12.13
CA GLY A 231 -16.85 -16.06 11.57
C GLY A 231 -15.86 -16.65 12.55
N TRP A 232 -14.90 -17.39 12.00
CA TRP A 232 -13.84 -18.05 12.75
C TRP A 232 -12.49 -17.83 12.08
N PHE A 233 -11.51 -17.40 12.87
CA PHE A 233 -10.08 -17.40 12.55
C PHE A 233 -9.45 -18.70 13.09
N GLN A 234 -8.75 -19.43 12.23
CA GLN A 234 -8.03 -20.65 12.55
C GLN A 234 -6.53 -20.45 12.32
N TYR A 235 -5.76 -20.53 13.41
CA TYR A 235 -4.34 -20.80 13.34
C TYR A 235 -4.13 -22.32 13.22
N PHE A 236 -3.50 -22.78 12.13
CA PHE A 236 -3.18 -24.21 11.94
C PHE A 236 -1.76 -24.52 12.38
N ASN A 237 -0.80 -23.68 11.99
CA ASN A 237 0.61 -23.76 12.38
C ASN A 237 1.34 -22.44 12.00
N ASP A 238 2.63 -22.34 12.33
CA ASP A 238 3.49 -21.17 12.07
C ASP A 238 3.60 -20.74 10.60
N TYR A 239 3.15 -21.57 9.66
CA TYR A 239 3.19 -21.29 8.22
C TYR A 239 1.83 -21.11 7.58
N ILE A 240 0.72 -21.45 8.25
CA ILE A 240 -0.64 -21.49 7.67
C ILE A 240 -1.68 -20.99 8.67
N THR A 241 -2.45 -19.98 8.25
CA THR A 241 -3.66 -19.51 8.92
C THR A 241 -4.83 -19.48 7.95
N GLY A 242 -6.05 -19.54 8.48
CA GLY A 242 -7.28 -19.39 7.72
C GLY A 242 -8.29 -18.56 8.49
N GLN A 243 -9.23 -17.95 7.78
CA GLN A 243 -10.42 -17.34 8.36
C GLN A 243 -11.60 -17.59 7.43
N THR A 244 -12.80 -17.70 8.00
CA THR A 244 -14.05 -17.66 7.24
C THR A 244 -15.01 -16.69 7.94
N SER A 245 -15.57 -15.76 7.19
CA SER A 245 -16.58 -14.80 7.65
C SER A 245 -17.88 -14.98 6.89
N PHE A 246 -18.97 -14.59 7.53
CA PHE A 246 -20.32 -14.58 7.01
C PHE A 246 -20.97 -13.24 7.33
N ASP A 247 -21.69 -12.70 6.35
CA ASP A 247 -22.58 -11.56 6.54
C ASP A 247 -24.01 -12.01 6.29
N LEU A 248 -24.91 -11.64 7.18
CA LEU A 248 -26.32 -12.00 7.12
C LEU A 248 -27.18 -10.73 7.18
N PHE A 249 -28.13 -10.59 6.27
CA PHE A 249 -29.02 -9.44 6.17
C PHE A 249 -30.49 -9.83 6.36
N THR A 250 -31.33 -8.91 6.86
CA THR A 250 -32.77 -9.15 7.10
C THR A 250 -33.56 -9.53 5.85
N SER A 251 -33.06 -9.17 4.67
CA SER A 251 -33.58 -9.59 3.35
C SER A 251 -33.42 -11.09 3.04
N GLY A 252 -32.62 -11.83 3.82
CA GLY A 252 -32.16 -13.18 3.46
C GLY A 252 -30.98 -13.19 2.49
N THR A 253 -30.42 -12.02 2.14
CA THR A 253 -29.11 -11.92 1.48
C THR A 253 -28.02 -12.44 2.42
N PHE A 254 -27.10 -13.25 1.89
CA PHE A 254 -25.90 -13.67 2.62
C PHE A 254 -24.63 -13.56 1.78
N PHE A 255 -23.51 -13.34 2.48
CA PHE A 255 -22.17 -13.34 1.93
C PHE A 255 -21.27 -14.25 2.78
N ASN A 256 -20.32 -14.92 2.14
CA ASN A 256 -19.23 -15.64 2.78
C ASN A 256 -17.90 -15.21 2.15
N GLU A 257 -16.90 -14.92 2.97
CA GLU A 257 -15.52 -14.80 2.52
C GLU A 257 -14.60 -15.73 3.33
N SER A 258 -13.93 -16.64 2.65
CA SER A 258 -12.93 -17.54 3.22
C SER A 258 -11.54 -17.11 2.74
N ARG A 259 -10.65 -16.75 3.67
CA ARG A 259 -9.28 -16.32 3.37
C ARG A 259 -8.25 -17.21 4.06
N PHE A 260 -7.43 -17.89 3.27
CA PHE A 260 -6.28 -18.68 3.72
C PHE A 260 -5.00 -17.90 3.45
N GLN A 261 -4.07 -17.90 4.41
CA GLN A 261 -2.77 -17.28 4.28
C GLN A 261 -1.69 -18.32 4.55
N TYR A 262 -0.61 -18.28 3.79
CA TYR A 262 0.51 -19.17 3.99
C TYR A 262 1.84 -18.43 3.79
N ARG A 263 2.84 -18.73 4.62
CA ARG A 263 4.15 -18.07 4.56
C ARG A 263 5.24 -18.94 5.15
N LYS A 264 6.28 -19.20 4.36
CA LYS A 264 7.58 -19.72 4.79
C LYS A 264 8.67 -18.75 4.32
N THR A 265 9.23 -17.99 5.25
CA THR A 265 10.26 -16.97 4.99
C THR A 265 11.43 -17.57 4.21
N GLY A 266 11.85 -16.90 3.13
CA GLY A 266 12.91 -17.38 2.23
C GLY A 266 12.52 -18.56 1.32
N SER A 267 11.24 -18.91 1.22
CA SER A 267 10.76 -19.95 0.29
C SER A 267 9.51 -19.49 -0.46
N PHE A 268 8.41 -19.23 0.24
CA PHE A 268 7.15 -18.83 -0.40
C PHE A 268 6.26 -18.02 0.56
N ASN A 269 5.38 -17.20 0.00
CA ASN A 269 4.30 -16.53 0.71
C ASN A 269 3.07 -16.38 -0.20
N GLY A 270 1.90 -16.22 0.38
CA GLY A 270 0.68 -16.01 -0.39
C GLY A 270 -0.60 -16.03 0.43
N SER A 271 -1.70 -15.78 -0.25
CA SER A 271 -3.05 -15.88 0.29
C SER A 271 -4.07 -16.26 -0.78
N ILE A 272 -5.04 -17.08 -0.41
CA ILE A 272 -6.18 -17.47 -1.24
C ILE A 272 -7.43 -16.89 -0.57
N THR A 273 -8.17 -16.02 -1.27
CA THR A 273 -9.47 -15.50 -0.85
C THR A 273 -10.54 -16.06 -1.78
N MET A 274 -11.55 -16.73 -1.20
CA MET A 274 -12.73 -17.23 -1.89
C MET A 274 -13.95 -16.50 -1.35
N GLY A 275 -14.75 -15.93 -2.24
CA GLY A 275 -15.95 -15.18 -1.90
C GLY A 275 -17.18 -15.78 -2.57
N TYR A 276 -18.25 -15.95 -1.81
CA TYR A 276 -19.56 -16.38 -2.32
C TYR A 276 -20.64 -15.44 -1.79
N SER A 277 -21.53 -15.00 -2.67
CA SER A 277 -22.60 -14.07 -2.35
C SER A 277 -23.89 -14.54 -2.99
N TYR A 278 -24.97 -14.52 -2.22
CA TYR A 278 -26.32 -14.72 -2.68
C TYR A 278 -27.17 -13.54 -2.20
N GLU A 279 -27.51 -12.65 -3.13
CA GLU A 279 -28.38 -11.51 -2.89
C GLU A 279 -29.78 -11.83 -3.38
N ARG A 280 -30.79 -11.51 -2.57
CA ARG A 280 -32.21 -11.59 -2.90
C ARG A 280 -32.91 -10.32 -2.43
N GLY A 281 -33.99 -9.95 -3.11
CA GLY A 281 -34.90 -8.90 -2.67
C GLY A 281 -35.61 -9.25 -1.36
N LEU A 282 -36.35 -8.28 -0.80
CA LEU A 282 -37.10 -8.45 0.44
C LEU A 282 -38.19 -9.51 0.26
N GLU A 283 -39.12 -9.29 -0.66
CA GLU A 283 -40.25 -10.20 -0.91
C GLU A 283 -40.30 -10.66 -2.38
N PRO A 284 -40.59 -11.95 -2.67
CA PRO A 284 -40.78 -12.45 -4.04
C PRO A 284 -41.94 -11.78 -4.82
N THR A 285 -42.83 -11.09 -4.11
CA THR A 285 -43.95 -10.30 -4.64
C THR A 285 -43.55 -8.88 -5.07
N ASP A 286 -42.33 -8.43 -4.75
CA ASP A 286 -41.81 -7.13 -5.19
C ASP A 286 -41.60 -7.13 -6.72
N ILE A 287 -42.06 -6.07 -7.39
CA ILE A 287 -41.92 -5.87 -8.85
C ILE A 287 -40.46 -5.98 -9.33
N ASN A 288 -39.50 -5.70 -8.45
CA ASN A 288 -38.06 -5.74 -8.71
C ASN A 288 -37.34 -6.93 -8.03
N PHE A 289 -38.06 -7.99 -7.64
CA PHE A 289 -37.43 -9.18 -7.05
C PHE A 289 -36.46 -9.83 -8.03
N GLN A 290 -35.20 -9.97 -7.62
CA GLN A 290 -34.15 -10.65 -8.37
C GLN A 290 -33.26 -11.42 -7.40
N GLU A 291 -32.77 -12.57 -7.86
CA GLU A 291 -31.76 -13.36 -7.15
C GLU A 291 -30.43 -13.30 -7.89
N ILE A 292 -29.38 -12.86 -7.22
CA ILE A 292 -28.06 -12.65 -7.82
C ILE A 292 -27.03 -13.45 -7.03
N THR A 293 -26.50 -14.50 -7.68
CA THR A 293 -25.33 -15.23 -7.17
C THR A 293 -24.06 -14.59 -7.71
N SER A 294 -23.12 -14.21 -6.83
CA SER A 294 -21.80 -13.71 -7.19
C SER A 294 -20.68 -14.50 -6.53
N LYS A 295 -19.58 -14.69 -7.25
CA LYS A 295 -18.46 -15.54 -6.85
C LYS A 295 -17.13 -14.83 -7.08
N ARG A 296 -16.13 -15.06 -6.23
CA ARG A 296 -14.75 -14.58 -6.37
C ARG A 296 -13.76 -15.67 -5.94
N VAL A 297 -12.66 -15.78 -6.67
CA VAL A 297 -11.45 -16.49 -6.28
C VAL A 297 -10.28 -15.57 -6.56
N SER A 298 -9.56 -15.17 -5.51
CA SER A 298 -8.34 -14.38 -5.61
C SER A 298 -7.18 -15.15 -5.00
N ILE A 299 -6.06 -15.25 -5.71
CA ILE A 299 -4.86 -15.94 -5.25
C ILE A 299 -3.68 -15.00 -5.44
N SER A 300 -3.02 -14.65 -4.35
CA SER A 300 -1.70 -14.02 -4.37
C SER A 300 -0.67 -15.06 -3.95
N HIS A 301 0.42 -15.19 -4.69
CA HIS A 301 1.50 -16.14 -4.45
C HIS A 301 2.83 -15.57 -4.93
N ASP A 302 3.85 -15.69 -4.11
CA ASP A 302 5.24 -15.36 -4.41
C ASP A 302 6.13 -16.48 -3.86
N GLN A 303 6.90 -17.12 -4.75
CA GLN A 303 7.80 -18.22 -4.40
C GLN A 303 9.18 -17.99 -5.00
N GLN A 304 10.18 -17.99 -4.13
CA GLN A 304 11.58 -18.00 -4.49
C GLN A 304 12.02 -19.46 -4.67
N LEU A 305 12.11 -19.89 -5.93
CA LEU A 305 12.56 -21.25 -6.29
C LEU A 305 14.09 -21.39 -6.18
N SER A 306 14.82 -20.30 -6.41
CA SER A 306 16.25 -20.15 -6.13
C SER A 306 16.62 -18.66 -6.06
N PRO A 307 17.87 -18.27 -5.72
CA PRO A 307 18.33 -16.88 -5.85
C PRO A 307 18.17 -16.29 -7.27
N PHE A 308 18.01 -17.17 -8.27
CA PHE A 308 17.97 -16.86 -9.69
C PHE A 308 16.59 -17.07 -10.32
N ALA A 309 15.65 -17.71 -9.60
CA ALA A 309 14.35 -18.12 -10.11
C ALA A 309 13.21 -17.72 -9.16
N ASN A 310 12.23 -16.96 -9.66
CA ASN A 310 11.00 -16.65 -8.94
C ASN A 310 9.74 -17.04 -9.72
N LEU A 311 8.69 -17.37 -8.97
CA LEU A 311 7.34 -17.59 -9.45
C LEU A 311 6.39 -16.66 -8.69
N THR A 312 5.72 -15.78 -9.40
CA THR A 312 4.70 -14.87 -8.86
C THR A 312 3.37 -15.14 -9.55
N ALA A 313 2.29 -15.30 -8.79
CA ALA A 313 0.94 -15.38 -9.32
C ALA A 313 0.01 -14.41 -8.58
N ASN A 314 -0.76 -13.65 -9.35
CA ASN A 314 -1.85 -12.82 -8.87
C ASN A 314 -3.08 -13.14 -9.74
N ILE A 315 -3.91 -14.06 -9.26
CA ILE A 315 -5.13 -14.50 -9.92
C ILE A 315 -6.30 -13.78 -9.26
N ASN A 316 -7.23 -13.26 -10.06
CA ASN A 316 -8.47 -12.64 -9.61
C ASN A 316 -9.56 -13.00 -10.62
N LEU A 317 -10.38 -13.98 -10.26
CA LEU A 317 -11.53 -14.45 -11.04
C LEU A 317 -12.78 -14.06 -10.27
N ASN A 318 -13.67 -13.28 -10.86
CA ASN A 318 -14.88 -12.81 -10.20
C ASN A 318 -16.03 -12.66 -11.19
N THR A 319 -17.26 -12.76 -10.69
CA THR A 319 -18.46 -12.41 -11.47
C THR A 319 -18.55 -10.89 -11.64
N ALA A 320 -19.12 -10.45 -12.77
CA ALA A 320 -19.28 -9.04 -13.14
C ALA A 320 -19.92 -8.14 -12.06
N ASN A 321 -20.76 -8.73 -11.21
CA ASN A 321 -21.51 -8.01 -10.18
C ASN A 321 -20.89 -8.10 -8.78
N TYR A 322 -19.82 -8.88 -8.58
CA TYR A 322 -19.27 -9.17 -7.25
C TYR A 322 -18.89 -7.88 -6.48
N PHE A 323 -18.02 -7.03 -7.04
CA PHE A 323 -17.59 -5.81 -6.34
C PHE A 323 -18.71 -4.76 -6.29
N ARG A 324 -19.51 -4.61 -7.36
CA ARG A 324 -20.69 -3.73 -7.41
C ARG A 324 -21.73 -4.02 -6.34
N ARG A 325 -21.77 -5.25 -5.81
CA ARG A 325 -22.72 -5.67 -4.77
C ARG A 325 -22.09 -5.82 -3.39
N ASN A 326 -20.82 -6.23 -3.30
CA ASN A 326 -20.19 -6.65 -2.04
C ASN A 326 -18.97 -5.82 -1.61
N SER A 327 -18.51 -4.87 -2.42
CA SER A 327 -17.49 -3.91 -2.00
C SER A 327 -18.10 -2.56 -1.60
N PHE A 328 -17.44 -1.94 -0.62
CA PHE A 328 -17.74 -0.62 -0.08
C PHE A 328 -16.70 0.43 -0.50
N ASP A 329 -15.66 0.03 -1.23
CA ASP A 329 -14.73 0.93 -1.92
C ASP A 329 -15.30 1.30 -3.30
N PRO A 330 -15.60 2.58 -3.57
CA PRO A 330 -16.03 3.03 -4.89
C PRO A 330 -15.11 2.64 -6.06
N ASP A 331 -13.82 2.40 -5.83
CA ASP A 331 -12.85 2.08 -6.89
C ASP A 331 -13.00 0.61 -7.33
N GLU A 332 -13.15 -0.32 -6.37
CA GLU A 332 -13.51 -1.71 -6.67
C GLU A 332 -14.91 -1.81 -7.27
N ARG A 333 -15.87 -1.00 -6.81
CA ARG A 333 -17.24 -0.96 -7.38
C ARG A 333 -17.26 -0.48 -8.83
N ALA A 334 -16.39 0.47 -9.19
CA ALA A 334 -16.24 0.97 -10.56
C ALA A 334 -15.43 0.02 -11.48
N GLN A 335 -14.86 -1.07 -10.93
CA GLN A 335 -14.03 -2.00 -11.69
C GLN A 335 -14.85 -2.78 -12.74
N THR A 336 -14.69 -2.40 -14.01
CA THR A 336 -15.33 -3.06 -15.16
C THR A 336 -14.57 -4.29 -15.67
N SER A 337 -13.29 -4.45 -15.34
CA SER A 337 -12.46 -5.56 -15.82
C SER A 337 -11.63 -6.20 -14.73
N SER A 338 -11.43 -7.51 -14.81
CA SER A 338 -10.46 -8.23 -13.97
C SER A 338 -9.22 -8.63 -14.77
N THR A 339 -8.07 -8.66 -14.10
CA THR A 339 -6.82 -9.17 -14.67
C THR A 339 -6.21 -10.19 -13.71
N SER A 340 -5.82 -11.34 -14.26
CA SER A 340 -5.05 -12.38 -13.57
C SER A 340 -3.72 -12.56 -14.29
N ARG A 341 -2.61 -12.62 -13.56
CA ARG A 341 -1.26 -12.80 -14.10
C ARG A 341 -0.50 -13.89 -13.35
N ILE A 342 0.14 -14.78 -14.09
CA ILE A 342 1.17 -15.70 -13.60
C ILE A 342 2.47 -15.31 -14.29
N SER A 343 3.57 -15.25 -13.55
CA SER A 343 4.89 -14.90 -14.09
C SER A 343 5.98 -15.69 -13.39
N TYR A 344 6.73 -16.48 -14.16
CA TYR A 344 7.98 -17.11 -13.78
C TYR A 344 9.14 -16.34 -14.40
N ARG A 345 10.22 -16.11 -13.66
CA ARG A 345 11.42 -15.45 -14.16
C ARG A 345 12.65 -16.20 -13.70
N TYR A 346 13.59 -16.38 -14.62
CA TYR A 346 14.90 -16.97 -14.40
C TYR A 346 15.98 -16.04 -14.95
N ASN A 347 16.92 -15.64 -14.11
CA ASN A 347 18.10 -14.87 -14.50
C ASN A 347 19.32 -15.78 -14.40
N HIS A 348 20.11 -15.94 -15.47
CA HIS A 348 21.33 -16.73 -15.40
C HIS A 348 22.26 -16.20 -14.29
N PRO A 349 22.95 -17.05 -13.50
CA PRO A 349 23.76 -16.59 -12.36
C PRO A 349 24.82 -15.52 -12.70
N GLU A 350 25.45 -15.65 -13.87
CA GLU A 350 26.44 -14.68 -14.38
C GLU A 350 25.80 -13.49 -15.14
N GLY A 351 24.47 -13.39 -15.13
CA GLY A 351 23.71 -12.39 -15.90
C GLY A 351 23.79 -12.56 -17.41
N ALA A 352 24.20 -13.73 -17.92
CA ALA A 352 24.43 -13.98 -19.35
C ALA A 352 23.15 -13.93 -20.21
N TYR A 353 22.01 -14.33 -19.63
CA TYR A 353 20.68 -14.20 -20.22
C TYR A 353 19.60 -14.09 -19.13
N ASN A 354 18.42 -13.62 -19.52
CA ASN A 354 17.19 -13.76 -18.76
C ASN A 354 16.14 -14.54 -19.57
N LEU A 355 15.30 -15.26 -18.85
CA LEU A 355 14.12 -15.96 -19.35
C LEU A 355 12.94 -15.55 -18.48
N SER A 356 11.84 -15.16 -19.10
CA SER A 356 10.59 -14.87 -18.40
C SER A 356 9.42 -15.53 -19.12
N LEU A 357 8.57 -16.20 -18.36
CA LEU A 357 7.36 -16.85 -18.82
C LEU A 357 6.19 -16.16 -18.13
N THR A 358 5.26 -15.60 -18.88
CA THR A 358 4.08 -14.89 -18.36
C THR A 358 2.82 -15.46 -18.99
N SER A 359 1.75 -15.58 -18.21
CA SER A 359 0.38 -15.73 -18.70
C SER A 359 -0.49 -14.66 -18.09
N ASN A 360 -1.30 -13.98 -18.90
CA ASN A 360 -2.13 -12.86 -18.51
C ASN A 360 -3.55 -13.02 -19.06
N LEU A 361 -4.52 -13.25 -18.17
CA LEU A 361 -5.95 -13.28 -18.46
C LEU A 361 -6.54 -11.91 -18.14
N ASN A 362 -7.23 -11.29 -19.09
CA ASN A 362 -8.00 -10.07 -18.89
C ASN A 362 -9.46 -10.34 -19.28
N GLN A 363 -10.39 -9.98 -18.40
CA GLN A 363 -11.84 -10.16 -18.58
C GLN A 363 -12.50 -8.79 -18.50
N GLN A 364 -13.26 -8.40 -19.52
CA GLN A 364 -14.02 -7.15 -19.58
C GLN A 364 -15.51 -7.44 -19.40
N PHE A 365 -16.05 -7.12 -18.23
CA PHE A 365 -17.40 -7.50 -17.83
C PHE A 365 -18.50 -6.71 -18.54
N THR A 366 -18.19 -5.55 -19.12
CA THR A 366 -19.19 -4.74 -19.87
C THR A 366 -19.48 -5.25 -21.28
N THR A 367 -18.64 -6.15 -21.82
CA THR A 367 -18.78 -6.68 -23.19
C THR A 367 -18.64 -8.20 -23.24
N ASN A 368 -18.58 -8.85 -22.07
CA ASN A 368 -18.34 -10.29 -21.90
C ASN A 368 -17.07 -10.81 -22.64
N ARG A 369 -16.10 -9.92 -22.90
CA ARG A 369 -14.86 -10.24 -23.63
C ARG A 369 -13.82 -10.82 -22.69
N THR A 370 -13.14 -11.88 -23.11
CA THR A 370 -12.02 -12.46 -22.37
C THR A 370 -10.82 -12.66 -23.29
N ARG A 371 -9.66 -12.12 -22.89
CA ARG A 371 -8.37 -12.31 -23.58
C ARG A 371 -7.41 -13.05 -22.65
N LEU A 372 -6.91 -14.19 -23.10
CA LEU A 372 -5.80 -14.90 -22.46
C LEU A 372 -4.57 -14.77 -23.36
N THR A 373 -3.61 -13.93 -22.95
CA THR A 373 -2.28 -13.83 -23.57
C THR A 373 -1.31 -14.64 -22.72
N GLY A 374 -1.00 -15.87 -23.13
CA GLY A 374 -0.20 -16.78 -22.31
C GLY A 374 -0.23 -18.24 -22.79
N PRO A 375 0.91 -18.96 -22.75
CA PRO A 375 2.24 -18.49 -22.37
C PRO A 375 2.85 -17.47 -23.37
N GLU A 376 3.38 -16.39 -22.81
CA GLU A 376 4.34 -15.49 -23.44
C GLU A 376 5.73 -15.75 -22.82
N MET A 377 6.68 -16.18 -23.65
CA MET A 377 8.05 -16.47 -23.24
C MET A 377 9.00 -15.45 -23.87
N SER A 378 9.53 -14.56 -23.04
CA SER A 378 10.56 -13.59 -23.43
C SER A 378 11.93 -14.05 -22.93
N PHE A 379 12.87 -14.22 -23.86
CA PHE A 379 14.25 -14.62 -23.62
C PHE A 379 15.21 -13.56 -24.18
N SER A 380 16.01 -12.93 -23.32
CA SER A 380 16.93 -11.87 -23.70
C SER A 380 18.37 -12.21 -23.32
N LEU A 381 19.29 -12.14 -24.28
CA LEU A 381 20.73 -12.26 -24.01
C LEU A 381 21.29 -10.96 -23.43
N ARG A 382 22.34 -11.07 -22.61
CA ARG A 382 23.14 -9.91 -22.20
C ARG A 382 23.71 -9.22 -23.44
N GLN A 383 23.56 -7.91 -23.51
CA GLN A 383 24.16 -7.09 -24.56
C GLN A 383 25.69 -7.30 -24.56
N PHE A 384 26.25 -7.61 -25.73
CA PHE A 384 27.68 -7.87 -25.91
C PHE A 384 28.25 -7.02 -27.03
N SER A 385 29.54 -6.73 -26.98
CA SER A 385 30.26 -5.95 -28.00
C SER A 385 31.26 -6.86 -28.71
N PRO A 386 30.93 -7.39 -29.91
CA PRO A 386 31.71 -8.47 -30.54
C PRO A 386 33.12 -8.07 -30.96
N PHE A 387 33.41 -6.77 -31.05
CA PHE A 387 34.74 -6.24 -31.41
C PHE A 387 35.45 -5.56 -30.24
N LYS A 388 34.95 -5.68 -29.01
CA LYS A 388 35.60 -5.06 -27.84
C LYS A 388 36.89 -5.81 -27.51
N SER A 389 37.98 -5.07 -27.31
CA SER A 389 39.27 -5.65 -26.93
C SER A 389 39.28 -6.14 -25.48
N ASP A 390 39.93 -7.28 -25.24
CA ASP A 390 40.20 -7.84 -23.91
C ASP A 390 41.16 -6.98 -23.05
N SER A 391 41.72 -5.91 -23.61
CA SER A 391 42.64 -4.98 -22.95
C SER A 391 42.06 -3.56 -22.82
N PRO A 392 40.93 -3.37 -22.10
CA PRO A 392 40.29 -2.07 -21.97
C PRO A 392 41.19 -1.05 -21.27
N GLY A 393 41.28 0.17 -21.84
CA GLY A 393 41.96 1.32 -21.23
C GLY A 393 43.41 1.56 -21.66
N LEU A 394 44.04 0.66 -22.43
CA LEU A 394 45.40 0.87 -22.97
C LEU A 394 45.44 1.78 -24.22
N ARG A 395 44.29 2.04 -24.85
CA ARG A 395 44.12 2.81 -26.09
C ARG A 395 42.72 3.43 -26.08
N ASP A 396 42.51 4.53 -26.82
CA ASP A 396 41.17 5.05 -27.08
C ASP A 396 40.33 4.02 -27.85
N GLU A 397 39.13 3.71 -27.33
CA GLU A 397 38.20 2.76 -27.95
C GLU A 397 37.81 3.25 -29.36
N ARG A 398 38.03 2.40 -30.36
CA ARG A 398 37.66 2.70 -31.75
C ARG A 398 36.15 2.58 -31.95
N TRP A 399 35.59 3.30 -32.92
CA TRP A 399 34.14 3.35 -33.16
C TRP A 399 33.48 1.96 -33.33
N TYR A 400 34.20 1.00 -33.93
CA TYR A 400 33.71 -0.36 -34.12
C TYR A 400 33.73 -1.20 -32.84
N GLU A 401 34.60 -0.89 -31.87
CA GLU A 401 34.69 -1.57 -30.56
C GLU A 401 33.48 -1.20 -29.68
N ARG A 402 32.81 -0.09 -30.02
CA ARG A 402 31.55 0.41 -29.45
C ARG A 402 30.30 -0.15 -30.15
N ILE A 403 30.46 -1.01 -31.16
CA ILE A 403 29.34 -1.79 -31.69
C ILE A 403 28.89 -2.74 -30.59
N SER A 404 27.58 -2.77 -30.33
CA SER A 404 26.96 -3.69 -29.40
C SER A 404 25.73 -4.34 -30.01
N VAL A 405 25.57 -5.62 -29.72
CA VAL A 405 24.47 -6.47 -30.19
C VAL A 405 23.58 -6.77 -29.00
N ARG A 406 22.28 -6.54 -29.16
CA ARG A 406 21.23 -6.99 -28.24
C ARG A 406 20.32 -7.96 -28.99
N TYR A 407 20.10 -9.13 -28.40
CA TYR A 407 19.27 -10.18 -28.99
C TYR A 407 18.16 -10.58 -28.01
N ASN A 408 16.92 -10.43 -28.44
CA ASN A 408 15.73 -10.72 -27.63
C ASN A 408 14.75 -11.55 -28.46
N ASN A 409 14.11 -12.52 -27.83
CA ASN A 409 13.20 -13.46 -28.46
C ASN A 409 11.89 -13.44 -27.68
N ASN A 410 10.76 -13.44 -28.36
CA ASN A 410 9.45 -13.48 -27.71
C ASN A 410 8.55 -14.49 -28.42
N PHE A 411 8.24 -15.60 -27.75
CA PHE A 411 7.11 -16.44 -28.13
C PHE A 411 5.86 -15.92 -27.45
N ARG A 412 4.72 -15.90 -28.14
CA ARG A 412 3.44 -15.55 -27.54
C ARG A 412 2.34 -16.43 -28.12
N SER A 413 1.42 -16.84 -27.25
CA SER A 413 0.11 -17.37 -27.62
C SER A 413 -1.01 -16.46 -27.11
N GLN A 414 -2.12 -16.41 -27.84
CA GLN A 414 -3.29 -15.61 -27.49
C GLN A 414 -4.58 -16.31 -27.90
N PHE A 415 -5.53 -16.27 -26.97
CA PHE A 415 -6.92 -16.67 -27.14
C PHE A 415 -7.79 -15.42 -26.88
N ASP A 416 -8.64 -15.07 -27.84
CA ASP A 416 -9.56 -13.94 -27.78
C ASP A 416 -11.00 -14.45 -27.87
N PHE A 417 -11.72 -14.48 -26.75
CA PHE A 417 -13.14 -14.77 -26.70
C PHE A 417 -13.94 -13.46 -26.77
N ASN A 418 -14.62 -13.25 -27.88
CA ASN A 418 -15.61 -12.19 -28.09
C ASN A 418 -16.90 -12.86 -28.58
N PRO A 419 -17.90 -13.08 -27.70
CA PRO A 419 -19.16 -13.68 -28.10
C PRO A 419 -19.92 -12.77 -29.08
N ILE A 420 -20.69 -13.35 -29.99
CA ILE A 420 -21.59 -12.61 -30.90
C ILE A 420 -22.71 -11.97 -30.08
N ASP A 421 -23.42 -12.78 -29.29
CA ASP A 421 -24.51 -12.34 -28.41
C ASP A 421 -24.02 -12.27 -26.96
N ALA A 422 -23.41 -11.15 -26.57
CA ALA A 422 -22.73 -11.02 -25.28
C ALA A 422 -23.65 -11.26 -24.05
N ASP A 423 -24.94 -10.96 -24.18
CA ASP A 423 -25.95 -11.04 -23.10
C ASP A 423 -26.66 -12.41 -23.02
N THR A 424 -26.61 -13.24 -24.08
CA THR A 424 -27.29 -14.54 -24.16
C THR A 424 -26.36 -15.69 -24.57
N ALA A 425 -25.04 -15.53 -24.45
CA ALA A 425 -24.07 -16.56 -24.81
C ALA A 425 -24.17 -17.81 -23.91
N ASP A 426 -24.71 -18.91 -24.46
CA ASP A 426 -24.79 -20.22 -23.79
C ASP A 426 -23.41 -20.84 -23.50
N VAL A 427 -22.43 -20.58 -24.37
CA VAL A 427 -21.05 -21.04 -24.24
C VAL A 427 -20.23 -20.02 -23.44
N ASN A 428 -19.58 -20.47 -22.36
CA ASN A 428 -18.66 -19.62 -21.61
C ASN A 428 -17.22 -19.67 -22.16
N TRP A 429 -16.44 -18.61 -21.91
CA TRP A 429 -15.06 -18.48 -22.40
C TRP A 429 -14.14 -19.63 -22.00
N LEU A 430 -14.38 -20.29 -20.85
CA LEU A 430 -13.54 -21.38 -20.35
C LEU A 430 -13.83 -22.69 -21.09
N GLN A 431 -15.10 -22.95 -21.45
CA GLN A 431 -15.45 -24.04 -22.37
C GLN A 431 -14.86 -23.79 -23.75
N ALA A 432 -15.04 -22.57 -24.28
CA ALA A 432 -14.50 -22.18 -25.57
C ALA A 432 -12.97 -22.34 -25.65
N LEU A 433 -12.22 -22.01 -24.59
CA LEU A 433 -10.76 -22.18 -24.50
C LEU A 433 -10.26 -23.63 -24.69
N PHE A 434 -11.05 -24.61 -24.27
CA PHE A 434 -10.68 -26.03 -24.40
C PHE A 434 -11.36 -26.72 -25.59
N ASN A 435 -12.35 -26.09 -26.22
CA ASN A 435 -13.11 -26.67 -27.32
C ASN A 435 -13.23 -25.72 -28.54
N PRO A 436 -12.45 -25.97 -29.62
CA PRO A 436 -12.47 -25.16 -30.83
C PRO A 436 -13.84 -25.06 -31.52
N SER A 437 -14.73 -26.06 -31.39
CA SER A 437 -16.05 -25.99 -32.02
C SER A 437 -16.97 -25.02 -31.29
N GLN A 438 -16.96 -25.07 -29.95
CA GLN A 438 -17.71 -24.14 -29.10
C GLN A 438 -17.16 -22.71 -29.19
N TYR A 439 -15.85 -22.55 -29.40
CA TYR A 439 -15.25 -21.27 -29.73
C TYR A 439 -15.85 -20.68 -31.02
N ARG A 440 -15.87 -21.46 -32.11
CA ARG A 440 -16.43 -21.01 -33.40
C ARG A 440 -17.92 -20.69 -33.27
N GLU A 441 -18.68 -21.54 -32.61
CA GLU A 441 -20.12 -21.36 -32.37
C GLU A 441 -20.41 -20.05 -31.61
N ALA A 442 -19.65 -19.77 -30.53
CA ALA A 442 -19.86 -18.59 -29.71
C ALA A 442 -19.38 -17.28 -30.35
N THR A 443 -18.31 -17.31 -31.15
CA THR A 443 -17.58 -16.11 -31.62
C THR A 443 -17.69 -15.84 -33.13
N GLY A 444 -18.06 -16.85 -33.92
CA GLY A 444 -18.00 -16.79 -35.38
C GLY A 444 -16.57 -16.83 -35.97
N ASP A 445 -15.53 -17.02 -35.14
CA ASP A 445 -14.13 -17.00 -35.56
C ASP A 445 -13.52 -18.42 -35.56
N ASP A 446 -12.69 -18.70 -36.57
CA ASP A 446 -11.93 -19.95 -36.69
C ASP A 446 -10.58 -19.91 -35.93
N ARG A 447 -10.11 -18.72 -35.54
CA ARG A 447 -8.77 -18.47 -34.97
C ARG A 447 -8.70 -18.75 -33.47
N HIS A 448 -9.14 -19.95 -33.08
CA HIS A 448 -9.28 -20.38 -31.68
C HIS A 448 -8.08 -20.01 -30.78
N VAL A 449 -6.87 -20.42 -31.14
CA VAL A 449 -5.64 -19.97 -30.45
C VAL A 449 -4.61 -19.57 -31.49
N GLN A 450 -4.09 -18.36 -31.34
CA GLN A 450 -3.03 -17.81 -32.19
C GLN A 450 -1.68 -18.02 -31.52
N TYR A 451 -0.65 -18.29 -32.32
CA TYR A 451 0.73 -18.46 -31.87
C TYR A 451 1.66 -17.66 -32.77
N GLY A 452 2.75 -17.16 -32.19
CA GLY A 452 3.84 -16.56 -32.95
C GLY A 452 5.13 -16.57 -32.16
N PHE A 453 6.24 -16.49 -32.88
CA PHE A 453 7.56 -16.26 -32.31
C PHE A 453 8.24 -15.14 -33.07
N ILE A 454 8.83 -14.18 -32.36
CA ILE A 454 9.60 -13.09 -32.94
C ILE A 454 10.99 -13.02 -32.34
N GLN A 455 11.99 -12.99 -33.21
CA GLN A 455 13.41 -12.80 -32.88
C GLN A 455 13.77 -11.36 -33.23
N ARG A 456 14.46 -10.65 -32.33
CA ARG A 456 14.86 -9.26 -32.52
C ARG A 456 16.35 -9.10 -32.27
N ALA A 457 17.09 -8.73 -33.29
CA ALA A 457 18.47 -8.32 -33.19
C ALA A 457 18.58 -6.80 -33.38
N THR A 458 19.07 -6.09 -32.37
CA THR A 458 19.46 -4.67 -32.49
C THR A 458 20.97 -4.58 -32.43
N ILE A 459 21.57 -4.11 -33.53
CA ILE A 459 22.98 -3.74 -33.61
C ILE A 459 23.05 -2.23 -33.44
N SER A 460 23.87 -1.72 -32.53
CA SER A 460 24.00 -0.28 -32.30
C SER A 460 25.45 0.14 -32.10
N ALA A 461 25.84 1.28 -32.67
CA ALA A 461 27.15 1.89 -32.52
C ALA A 461 26.99 3.30 -31.94
N GLY A 462 27.50 3.51 -30.72
CA GLY A 462 27.46 4.79 -30.04
C GLY A 462 28.69 5.65 -30.33
N GLN A 463 28.49 6.96 -30.54
CA GLN A 463 29.54 7.95 -30.80
C GLN A 463 30.51 7.49 -31.91
N ILE A 464 29.96 7.29 -33.11
CA ILE A 464 30.69 6.86 -34.32
C ILE A 464 31.72 7.91 -34.74
N ILE A 465 31.38 9.20 -34.58
CA ILE A 465 32.29 10.32 -34.75
C ILE A 465 32.85 10.70 -33.36
N PRO A 466 34.18 10.73 -33.18
CA PRO A 466 34.81 11.11 -31.91
C PRO A 466 34.75 12.62 -31.69
N SER A 467 33.58 13.12 -31.27
CA SER A 467 33.34 14.52 -30.90
C SER A 467 32.77 14.62 -29.49
N GLN A 468 33.18 15.68 -28.76
CA GLN A 468 32.66 16.02 -27.44
C GLN A 468 31.36 16.83 -27.51
N PHE A 469 31.10 17.49 -28.65
CA PHE A 469 29.95 18.39 -28.84
C PHE A 469 28.80 17.75 -29.62
N LEU A 470 29.11 16.77 -30.48
CA LEU A 470 28.15 16.08 -31.33
C LEU A 470 28.25 14.58 -31.09
N ASN A 471 27.21 13.98 -30.53
CA ASN A 471 27.10 12.53 -30.44
C ASN A 471 26.30 12.02 -31.65
N VAL A 472 26.98 11.24 -32.50
CA VAL A 472 26.40 10.54 -33.65
C VAL A 472 26.34 9.06 -33.33
N SER A 473 25.14 8.47 -33.38
CA SER A 473 24.93 7.04 -33.18
C SER A 473 24.14 6.44 -34.34
N ALA A 474 24.41 5.17 -34.65
CA ALA A 474 23.64 4.43 -35.63
C ALA A 474 23.08 3.13 -35.01
N ASN A 475 21.94 2.69 -35.53
CA ASN A 475 21.29 1.45 -35.15
C ASN A 475 20.77 0.71 -36.39
N ILE A 476 20.79 -0.62 -36.32
CA ILE A 476 20.10 -1.52 -37.24
C ILE A 476 19.23 -2.41 -36.37
N ASN A 477 17.93 -2.39 -36.59
CA ASN A 477 16.99 -3.33 -36.01
C ASN A 477 16.61 -4.35 -37.08
N TYR A 478 16.65 -5.63 -36.74
CA TYR A 478 16.22 -6.73 -37.57
C TYR A 478 15.22 -7.58 -36.78
N ASN A 479 14.05 -7.83 -37.35
CA ASN A 479 13.04 -8.71 -36.77
C ASN A 479 12.82 -9.91 -37.69
N GLU A 480 12.72 -11.10 -37.10
CA GLU A 480 12.29 -12.31 -37.79
C GLU A 480 11.06 -12.91 -37.09
N TYR A 481 9.98 -13.08 -37.84
CA TYR A 481 8.68 -13.57 -37.40
C TYR A 481 8.50 -15.00 -37.87
N TRP A 482 8.07 -15.90 -36.99
CA TRP A 482 7.72 -17.29 -37.29
C TRP A 482 6.26 -17.57 -36.90
N TYR A 483 5.51 -18.17 -37.82
CA TYR A 483 4.10 -18.47 -37.66
C TYR A 483 3.76 -19.89 -38.14
N PRO A 484 2.82 -20.60 -37.47
CA PRO A 484 2.36 -21.94 -37.88
C PRO A 484 1.26 -21.91 -38.96
N SER A 485 0.85 -20.72 -39.39
CA SER A 485 -0.17 -20.52 -40.42
C SER A 485 -0.12 -19.10 -41.00
N THR A 486 -0.53 -18.96 -42.25
CA THR A 486 -0.82 -17.69 -42.92
C THR A 486 -2.31 -17.57 -43.23
N ILE A 487 -2.75 -16.40 -43.70
CA ILE A 487 -4.05 -16.25 -44.34
C ILE A 487 -3.92 -16.21 -45.86
N ARG A 488 -4.98 -16.64 -46.53
CA ARG A 488 -5.19 -16.49 -47.97
C ARG A 488 -6.60 -15.98 -48.21
N ARG A 489 -6.76 -15.10 -49.19
CA ARG A 489 -8.05 -14.58 -49.63
C ARG A 489 -8.35 -15.06 -51.02
N GLU A 490 -9.58 -15.49 -51.23
CA GLU A 490 -10.09 -16.01 -52.51
C GLU A 490 -11.49 -15.44 -52.72
N LEU A 491 -11.80 -15.02 -53.95
CA LEU A 491 -13.12 -14.54 -54.33
C LEU A 491 -14.00 -15.75 -54.65
N ILE A 492 -15.15 -15.88 -53.97
CA ILE A 492 -16.18 -16.83 -54.37
C ILE A 492 -17.07 -16.13 -55.38
N GLU A 493 -16.88 -16.45 -56.66
CA GLU A 493 -17.59 -15.82 -57.79
C GLU A 493 -19.12 -15.91 -57.65
N GLU A 494 -19.63 -17.06 -57.19
CA GLU A 494 -21.07 -17.33 -57.00
C GLU A 494 -21.73 -16.41 -55.95
N GLU A 495 -20.97 -15.96 -54.95
CA GLU A 495 -21.45 -15.06 -53.89
C GLU A 495 -20.99 -13.61 -54.10
N ASN A 496 -20.15 -13.35 -55.11
CA ASN A 496 -19.34 -12.15 -55.29
C ASN A 496 -18.70 -11.65 -53.97
N ARG A 497 -18.09 -12.58 -53.22
CA ARG A 497 -17.60 -12.34 -51.85
C ARG A 497 -16.19 -12.86 -51.64
N VAL A 498 -15.30 -11.99 -51.15
CA VAL A 498 -13.95 -12.38 -50.72
C VAL A 498 -14.01 -13.11 -49.39
N VAL A 499 -13.60 -14.37 -49.38
CA VAL A 499 -13.49 -15.20 -48.16
C VAL A 499 -12.03 -15.31 -47.74
N THR A 500 -11.76 -15.19 -46.44
CA THR A 500 -10.42 -15.39 -45.87
C THR A 500 -10.31 -16.79 -45.28
N ARG A 501 -9.34 -17.58 -45.75
CA ARG A 501 -9.04 -18.93 -45.27
C ARG A 501 -7.68 -18.96 -44.57
N GLN A 502 -7.56 -19.72 -43.48
CA GLN A 502 -6.29 -19.97 -42.82
C GLN A 502 -5.54 -21.13 -43.52
N GLU A 503 -4.38 -20.86 -44.10
CA GLU A 503 -3.46 -21.87 -44.62
C GLU A 503 -2.53 -22.32 -43.48
N ARG A 504 -2.58 -23.60 -43.10
CA ARG A 504 -1.70 -24.17 -42.06
C ARG A 504 -0.36 -24.57 -42.67
N GLY A 505 0.73 -24.07 -42.10
CA GLY A 505 2.08 -24.28 -42.60
C GLY A 505 3.06 -23.31 -41.93
N PHE A 506 4.31 -23.74 -41.75
CA PHE A 506 5.33 -22.86 -41.18
C PHE A 506 5.68 -21.75 -42.19
N ALA A 507 5.52 -20.50 -41.77
CA ALA A 507 5.87 -19.32 -42.54
C ALA A 507 6.80 -18.41 -41.73
N SER A 508 7.81 -17.86 -42.39
CA SER A 508 8.76 -16.91 -41.80
C SER A 508 8.77 -15.59 -42.55
N ALA A 509 8.76 -14.47 -41.83
CA ALA A 509 8.94 -13.13 -42.40
C ALA A 509 10.12 -12.41 -41.73
N ARG A 510 10.74 -11.48 -42.45
CA ARG A 510 11.92 -10.72 -41.99
C ARG A 510 11.72 -9.27 -42.38
N ASP A 511 11.87 -8.37 -41.40
CA ASP A 511 12.00 -6.93 -41.64
C ASP A 511 13.26 -6.36 -40.99
N PHE A 512 13.61 -5.16 -41.42
CA PHE A 512 14.69 -4.39 -40.81
C PHE A 512 14.48 -2.90 -41.00
N SER A 513 15.01 -2.14 -40.05
CA SER A 513 15.10 -0.68 -40.12
C SER A 513 16.50 -0.22 -39.71
N THR A 514 16.99 0.83 -40.35
CA THR A 514 18.24 1.49 -39.98
C THR A 514 17.96 2.89 -39.44
N GLY A 515 18.81 3.37 -38.55
CA GLY A 515 18.68 4.69 -37.93
C GLY A 515 20.04 5.34 -37.74
N LEU A 516 20.07 6.66 -37.88
CA LEU A 516 21.23 7.53 -37.65
C LEU A 516 20.75 8.74 -36.84
N SER A 517 21.25 8.89 -35.62
CA SER A 517 20.82 9.91 -34.66
C SER A 517 21.96 10.86 -34.32
N PHE A 518 21.66 12.16 -34.41
CA PHE A 518 22.53 13.28 -34.08
C PHE A 518 21.98 14.00 -32.85
N THR A 519 22.80 14.13 -31.82
CA THR A 519 22.41 14.81 -30.58
C THR A 519 23.52 15.76 -30.13
N THR A 520 23.12 16.92 -29.60
CA THR A 520 24.04 17.91 -29.02
C THR A 520 23.38 18.60 -27.83
N THR A 521 24.10 19.47 -27.13
CA THR A 521 23.57 20.25 -26.01
C THR A 521 24.18 21.64 -26.01
N PHE A 522 23.31 22.65 -26.09
CA PHE A 522 23.68 24.05 -25.98
C PHE A 522 23.28 24.59 -24.60
N TYR A 523 24.08 25.52 -24.08
CA TYR A 523 23.84 26.17 -22.80
C TYR A 523 23.79 27.68 -22.99
N GLY A 524 22.60 28.27 -22.87
CA GLY A 524 22.42 29.71 -22.69
C GLY A 524 22.51 30.06 -21.20
N ILE A 525 23.39 30.98 -20.84
CA ILE A 525 23.54 31.46 -19.45
C ILE A 525 23.43 32.97 -19.44
N SER A 526 22.46 33.50 -18.68
CA SER A 526 22.35 34.92 -18.36
C SER A 526 22.68 35.13 -16.88
N GLN A 527 23.40 36.20 -16.57
CA GLN A 527 23.72 36.62 -15.19
C GLN A 527 22.73 37.64 -14.61
N MET A 528 21.64 37.93 -15.34
CA MET A 528 20.60 38.86 -14.89
C MET A 528 20.05 38.48 -13.52
N ARG A 529 19.79 39.47 -12.67
CA ARG A 529 19.21 39.31 -11.34
C ARG A 529 17.85 39.98 -11.32
N ILE A 530 16.81 39.24 -10.93
CA ILE A 530 15.43 39.72 -10.87
C ILE A 530 14.89 39.38 -9.48
N GLY A 531 14.85 40.38 -8.61
CA GLY A 531 14.43 40.22 -7.22
C GLY A 531 15.30 39.21 -6.46
N ASN A 532 14.70 38.10 -6.03
CA ASN A 532 15.37 37.01 -5.32
C ASN A 532 15.83 35.86 -6.22
N PHE A 533 15.84 36.06 -7.54
CA PHE A 533 16.38 35.12 -8.52
C PHE A 533 17.67 35.68 -9.13
N GLU A 534 18.77 34.93 -9.01
CA GLU A 534 20.07 35.26 -9.58
C GLU A 534 20.41 34.31 -10.73
N GLY A 535 20.60 34.87 -11.92
CA GLY A 535 21.00 34.13 -13.10
C GLY A 535 19.90 33.21 -13.66
N PHE A 536 20.09 32.84 -14.91
CA PHE A 536 19.18 32.00 -15.67
C PHE A 536 19.98 31.10 -16.59
N ARG A 537 19.77 29.79 -16.49
CA ARG A 537 20.33 28.77 -17.38
C ARG A 537 19.22 28.16 -18.21
N HIS A 538 19.37 28.25 -19.52
CA HIS A 538 18.58 27.54 -20.51
C HIS A 538 19.46 26.47 -21.14
N THR A 539 19.10 25.20 -20.93
CA THR A 539 19.77 24.07 -21.61
C THR A 539 18.88 23.64 -22.77
N VAL A 540 19.41 23.70 -24.00
CA VAL A 540 18.74 23.25 -25.22
C VAL A 540 19.38 21.95 -25.67
N ARG A 541 18.59 20.90 -25.85
CA ARG A 541 19.01 19.60 -26.36
C ARG A 541 18.21 19.27 -27.61
N PRO A 542 18.71 19.64 -28.80
CA PRO A 542 18.10 19.19 -30.04
C PRO A 542 18.56 17.76 -30.36
N ASN A 543 17.63 16.98 -30.90
CA ASN A 543 17.89 15.68 -31.50
C ASN A 543 17.34 15.66 -32.92
N ILE A 544 18.14 15.16 -33.86
CA ILE A 544 17.73 14.90 -35.23
C ILE A 544 18.05 13.44 -35.50
N SER A 545 17.07 12.64 -35.92
CA SER A 545 17.26 11.24 -36.26
C SER A 545 16.64 10.91 -37.60
N PHE A 546 17.47 10.40 -38.52
CA PHE A 546 17.00 9.81 -39.77
C PHE A 546 16.78 8.31 -39.55
N SER A 547 15.64 7.79 -40.00
CA SER A 547 15.31 6.36 -39.95
C SER A 547 14.79 5.88 -41.30
N TYR A 548 15.32 4.75 -41.75
CA TYR A 548 14.96 4.12 -43.01
C TYR A 548 14.38 2.72 -42.78
N SER A 549 13.24 2.44 -43.42
CA SER A 549 12.67 1.10 -43.60
C SER A 549 12.35 0.91 -45.09
N PRO A 550 12.79 -0.20 -45.72
CA PRO A 550 12.32 -0.58 -47.04
C PRO A 550 10.80 -0.81 -47.06
N ASP A 551 10.23 -0.82 -48.26
CA ASP A 551 8.90 -1.37 -48.49
C ASP A 551 8.97 -2.92 -48.47
N PHE A 552 8.20 -3.55 -47.58
CA PHE A 552 8.09 -5.01 -47.48
C PHE A 552 6.87 -5.58 -48.22
N SER A 553 6.10 -4.74 -48.92
CA SER A 553 5.02 -5.16 -49.83
C SER A 553 5.49 -5.51 -51.25
N ASP A 554 6.70 -5.12 -51.61
CA ASP A 554 7.36 -5.50 -52.86
C ASP A 554 7.40 -7.03 -53.03
N GLU A 555 7.03 -7.52 -54.23
CA GLU A 555 6.90 -8.94 -54.56
C GLU A 555 8.14 -9.77 -54.20
N ARG A 556 9.34 -9.17 -54.24
CA ARG A 556 10.61 -9.84 -53.89
C ARG A 556 10.60 -10.46 -52.50
N TRP A 557 9.77 -9.96 -51.59
CA TRP A 557 9.66 -10.45 -50.22
C TRP A 557 8.57 -11.53 -50.05
N GLY A 558 7.56 -11.55 -50.92
CA GLY A 558 6.47 -12.53 -50.88
C GLY A 558 5.53 -12.45 -49.66
N TYR A 559 5.56 -11.36 -48.87
CA TYR A 559 4.72 -11.20 -47.67
C TYR A 559 3.32 -10.64 -47.97
N PHE A 560 3.13 -10.06 -49.16
CA PHE A 560 1.88 -9.47 -49.61
C PHE A 560 1.39 -10.19 -50.86
N ARG A 561 0.07 -10.19 -51.06
CA ARG A 561 -0.63 -10.76 -52.21
C ARG A 561 -1.82 -9.89 -52.56
N GLU A 562 -2.28 -10.00 -53.80
CA GLU A 562 -3.53 -9.40 -54.24
C GLU A 562 -4.67 -10.44 -54.28
N VAL A 563 -5.90 -9.95 -54.17
CA VAL A 563 -7.12 -10.71 -54.41
C VAL A 563 -8.11 -9.79 -55.14
N GLU A 564 -8.81 -10.31 -56.14
CA GLU A 564 -9.91 -9.58 -56.78
C GLU A 564 -11.07 -9.41 -55.79
N THR A 565 -11.60 -8.19 -55.70
CA THR A 565 -12.67 -7.86 -54.74
C THR A 565 -14.08 -8.03 -55.28
N ASP A 566 -14.22 -8.05 -56.62
CA ASP A 566 -15.50 -8.06 -57.32
C ASP A 566 -15.32 -8.58 -58.76
N THR A 567 -16.16 -9.54 -59.17
CA THR A 567 -16.18 -10.11 -60.53
C THR A 567 -16.61 -9.10 -61.61
N THR A 568 -17.26 -8.01 -61.21
CA THR A 568 -17.87 -7.04 -62.14
C THR A 568 -16.92 -5.92 -62.58
N THR A 569 -15.99 -5.53 -61.70
CA THR A 569 -15.10 -4.38 -61.91
C THR A 569 -13.61 -4.74 -62.04
N GLY A 570 -13.20 -5.96 -61.67
CA GLY A 570 -11.80 -6.39 -61.72
C GLY A 570 -10.87 -5.65 -60.77
N ASN A 571 -11.42 -4.94 -59.76
CA ASN A 571 -10.64 -4.26 -58.74
C ASN A 571 -9.89 -5.28 -57.88
N THR A 572 -8.60 -5.05 -57.61
CA THR A 572 -7.79 -5.86 -56.70
C THR A 572 -7.59 -5.16 -55.36
N GLN A 573 -7.43 -5.97 -54.29
CA GLN A 573 -7.02 -5.52 -52.96
C GLN A 573 -5.75 -6.25 -52.55
N GLN A 574 -4.69 -5.50 -52.27
CA GLN A 574 -3.49 -6.04 -51.64
C GLN A 574 -3.73 -6.34 -50.14
N TYR A 575 -3.22 -7.48 -49.66
CA TYR A 575 -3.26 -7.88 -48.25
C TYR A 575 -1.95 -8.58 -47.84
N SER A 576 -1.59 -8.49 -46.56
CA SER A 576 -0.48 -9.27 -46.02
C SER A 576 -0.93 -10.68 -45.66
N ILE A 577 -0.13 -11.69 -46.00
CA ILE A 577 -0.38 -13.09 -45.60
C ILE A 577 -0.28 -13.32 -44.08
N PHE A 578 0.25 -12.32 -43.34
CA PHE A 578 0.35 -12.29 -41.88
C PHE A 578 -0.70 -11.36 -41.22
N GLN A 579 -1.67 -10.86 -41.99
CA GLN A 579 -2.72 -9.99 -41.45
C GLN A 579 -3.52 -10.74 -40.36
N GLY A 580 -3.62 -10.12 -39.18
CA GLY A 580 -4.28 -10.71 -38.03
C GLY A 580 -3.45 -11.76 -37.26
N ALA A 581 -2.16 -11.93 -37.56
CA ALA A 581 -1.24 -12.72 -36.75
C ALA A 581 -0.79 -11.96 -35.49
N ILE A 582 -0.38 -12.69 -34.44
CA ILE A 582 -0.23 -12.15 -33.07
C ILE A 582 0.85 -11.06 -32.88
N PHE A 583 1.88 -11.01 -33.75
CA PHE A 583 2.87 -9.91 -33.80
C PHE A 583 2.76 -9.07 -35.09
N GLY A 584 1.72 -9.28 -35.90
CA GLY A 584 1.61 -8.74 -37.26
C GLY A 584 2.65 -9.33 -38.21
N GLY A 585 2.93 -8.63 -39.29
CA GLY A 585 4.04 -8.93 -40.20
C GLY A 585 4.77 -7.64 -40.59
N PRO A 586 5.77 -7.74 -41.48
CA PRO A 586 6.43 -6.59 -42.09
C PRO A 586 5.43 -5.60 -42.69
N SER A 587 5.68 -4.30 -42.53
CA SER A 587 4.80 -3.23 -42.99
C SER A 587 4.93 -2.98 -44.50
N ALA A 588 3.81 -2.70 -45.16
CA ALA A 588 3.80 -2.08 -46.49
C ALA A 588 4.26 -0.62 -46.44
N GLY A 589 4.79 -0.13 -47.56
CA GLY A 589 5.24 1.24 -47.76
C GLY A 589 6.69 1.46 -47.31
N GLU A 590 7.46 2.14 -48.16
CA GLU A 590 8.79 2.63 -47.78
C GLU A 590 8.67 3.74 -46.72
N GLN A 591 9.60 3.78 -45.76
CA GLN A 591 9.66 4.87 -44.78
C GLN A 591 11.05 5.51 -44.78
N ARG A 592 11.10 6.82 -44.99
CA ARG A 592 12.30 7.65 -44.96
C ARG A 592 12.04 8.83 -44.04
N THR A 593 12.05 8.58 -42.73
CA THR A 593 11.59 9.56 -41.73
C THR A 593 12.76 10.30 -41.11
N MET A 594 12.73 11.64 -41.15
CA MET A 594 13.59 12.52 -40.38
C MET A 594 12.80 13.09 -39.21
N SER A 595 13.02 12.54 -38.02
CA SER A 595 12.46 13.09 -36.78
C SER A 595 13.35 14.19 -36.24
N PHE A 596 12.73 15.26 -35.75
CA PHE A 596 13.40 16.39 -35.13
C PHE A 596 12.69 16.75 -33.83
N GLY A 597 13.49 16.92 -32.77
CA GLY A 597 13.01 17.28 -31.45
C GLY A 597 13.91 18.31 -30.80
N VAL A 598 13.34 19.11 -29.91
CA VAL A 598 14.07 20.05 -29.06
C VAL A 598 13.55 19.96 -27.64
N THR A 599 14.44 19.60 -26.71
CA THR A 599 14.18 19.58 -25.27
C THR A 599 14.80 20.81 -24.63
N ASN A 600 13.98 21.58 -23.91
CA ASN A 600 14.36 22.80 -23.21
C ASN A 600 14.25 22.59 -21.69
N ILE A 601 15.30 22.95 -20.95
CA ILE A 601 15.32 22.93 -19.49
C ILE A 601 15.66 24.33 -19.01
N PHE A 602 14.86 24.85 -18.07
CA PHE A 602 14.97 26.22 -17.58
C PHE A 602 15.22 26.25 -16.07
N GLU A 603 16.35 26.82 -15.68
CA GLU A 603 16.88 26.80 -14.32
C GLU A 603 17.28 28.20 -13.87
N THR A 604 17.07 28.52 -12.58
CA THR A 604 17.50 29.77 -11.95
C THR A 604 17.97 29.50 -10.52
N LYS A 605 18.78 30.38 -9.94
CA LYS A 605 19.20 30.26 -8.53
C LYS A 605 18.34 31.19 -7.68
N ARG A 606 17.49 30.63 -6.82
CA ARG A 606 16.74 31.41 -5.84
C ARG A 606 17.64 31.71 -4.64
N VAL A 607 17.75 32.97 -4.27
CA VAL A 607 18.56 33.43 -3.13
C VAL A 607 17.64 33.98 -2.05
N ARG A 608 17.82 33.50 -0.82
CA ARG A 608 17.14 34.00 0.38
C ARG A 608 18.21 34.45 1.38
N ARG A 609 17.94 35.55 2.09
CA ARG A 609 18.74 35.93 3.26
C ARG A 609 17.94 35.62 4.51
N ASP A 610 18.57 34.97 5.49
CA ASP A 610 17.99 34.82 6.82
C ASP A 610 18.11 36.14 7.60
N SER A 611 17.37 36.22 8.71
CA SER A 611 17.44 37.22 9.78
C SER A 611 18.85 37.49 10.32
N THR A 612 19.77 36.53 10.22
CA THR A 612 21.20 36.66 10.57
C THR A 612 22.06 37.28 9.45
N GLY A 613 21.48 37.53 8.27
CA GLY A 613 22.18 37.99 7.07
C GLY A 613 22.77 36.87 6.20
N GLU A 614 22.71 35.61 6.65
CA GLU A 614 23.26 34.46 5.91
C GLU A 614 22.53 34.23 4.58
N VAL A 615 23.30 34.02 3.51
CA VAL A 615 22.80 33.89 2.13
C VAL A 615 22.58 32.41 1.79
N GLN A 616 21.36 31.93 1.97
CA GLN A 616 20.96 30.61 1.47
C GLN A 616 20.60 30.69 -0.01
N SER A 617 21.08 29.74 -0.81
CA SER A 617 20.77 29.70 -2.24
C SER A 617 20.43 28.31 -2.74
N THR A 618 19.34 28.22 -3.51
CA THR A 618 18.75 26.96 -3.98
C THR A 618 18.55 27.03 -5.48
N ASN A 619 19.05 26.04 -6.21
CA ASN A 619 18.80 25.92 -7.64
C ASN A 619 17.35 25.47 -7.86
N LEU A 620 16.56 26.27 -8.57
CA LEU A 620 15.17 26.01 -8.89
C LEU A 620 15.02 25.68 -10.38
N ARG A 621 14.38 24.55 -10.67
CA ARG A 621 13.93 24.21 -12.03
C ARG A 621 12.58 24.85 -12.27
N LEU A 622 12.54 25.88 -13.11
CA LEU A 622 11.28 26.49 -13.55
C LEU A 622 10.53 25.52 -14.47
N ILE A 623 11.28 24.80 -15.31
CA ILE A 623 10.78 23.76 -16.20
C ILE A 623 11.82 22.63 -16.19
N ASP A 624 11.38 21.42 -15.83
CA ASP A 624 12.22 20.23 -15.81
C ASP A 624 12.48 19.68 -17.22
N ASN A 625 11.45 19.74 -18.07
CA ASN A 625 11.52 19.43 -19.50
C ASN A 625 10.35 20.12 -20.21
N LEU A 626 10.64 20.94 -21.23
CA LEU A 626 9.72 21.33 -22.29
C LEU A 626 10.27 20.78 -23.61
N SER A 627 9.69 19.69 -24.09
CA SER A 627 10.09 19.05 -25.35
C SER A 627 9.02 19.19 -26.42
N ALA A 628 9.42 19.63 -27.61
CA ALA A 628 8.60 19.64 -28.81
C ALA A 628 9.23 18.69 -29.84
N ASN A 629 8.45 17.77 -30.40
CA ASN A 629 8.92 16.74 -31.32
C ASN A 629 7.96 16.62 -32.52
N SER A 630 8.52 16.51 -33.72
CA SER A 630 7.79 16.20 -34.96
C SER A 630 8.71 15.39 -35.90
N SER A 631 8.21 15.02 -37.07
CA SER A 631 8.95 14.28 -38.08
C SER A 631 8.52 14.67 -39.49
N TYR A 632 9.35 14.34 -40.48
CA TYR A 632 9.01 14.43 -41.89
C TYR A 632 9.30 13.09 -42.57
N ASN A 633 8.33 12.46 -43.23
CA ASN A 633 8.53 11.25 -44.02
C ASN A 633 8.70 11.60 -45.50
N PHE A 634 9.91 11.42 -46.03
CA PHE A 634 10.25 11.66 -47.43
C PHE A 634 9.72 10.59 -48.40
N ALA A 635 9.11 9.51 -47.89
CA ALA A 635 8.54 8.42 -48.67
C ALA A 635 7.00 8.35 -48.61
N ALA A 636 6.34 9.35 -48.02
CA ALA A 636 4.88 9.46 -48.07
C ALA A 636 4.45 10.25 -49.32
N ASP A 637 3.32 9.85 -49.92
CA ASP A 637 2.72 10.54 -51.08
C ASP A 637 1.99 11.84 -50.68
N SER A 638 1.59 11.96 -49.41
CA SER A 638 0.91 13.12 -48.82
C SER A 638 1.01 13.07 -47.30
N LEU A 639 0.70 14.19 -46.62
CA LEU A 639 0.73 14.33 -45.16
C LEU A 639 2.13 14.07 -44.57
N ASN A 640 3.17 14.49 -45.29
CA ASN A 640 4.57 14.17 -45.01
C ASN A 640 5.04 14.62 -43.61
N PHE A 641 4.46 15.67 -43.03
CA PHE A 641 4.76 16.09 -41.65
C PHE A 641 3.97 15.27 -40.61
N GLY A 642 4.71 14.64 -39.70
CA GLY A 642 4.15 14.04 -38.50
C GLY A 642 3.53 15.09 -37.55
N ARG A 643 2.72 14.61 -36.61
CA ARG A 643 2.07 15.46 -35.59
C ARG A 643 3.10 16.11 -34.67
N LEU A 644 2.93 17.40 -34.39
CA LEU A 644 3.70 18.09 -33.38
C LEU A 644 3.24 17.68 -31.98
N SER A 645 4.09 16.94 -31.27
CA SER A 645 3.87 16.53 -29.89
C SER A 645 4.70 17.41 -28.95
N VAL A 646 4.03 18.14 -28.07
CA VAL A 646 4.64 19.01 -27.05
C VAL A 646 4.36 18.43 -25.67
N SER A 647 5.40 18.26 -24.86
CA SER A 647 5.26 17.85 -23.46
C SER A 647 6.05 18.78 -22.53
N LEU A 648 5.40 19.16 -21.44
CA LEU A 648 5.90 20.05 -20.40
C LEU A 648 5.87 19.32 -19.07
N SER A 649 6.95 19.40 -18.31
CA SER A 649 7.00 18.99 -16.91
C SER A 649 7.69 20.05 -16.05
N SER A 650 7.16 20.29 -14.86
CA SER A 650 7.70 21.28 -13.94
C SER A 650 7.41 20.92 -12.48
N ARG A 651 8.34 21.32 -11.61
CA ARG A 651 8.25 21.31 -10.15
C ARG A 651 8.62 22.69 -9.56
N VAL A 652 8.29 23.75 -10.30
CA VAL A 652 8.60 25.15 -9.93
C VAL A 652 7.95 25.58 -8.61
N VAL A 653 6.76 25.06 -8.32
CA VAL A 653 6.13 25.15 -7.00
C VAL A 653 6.55 23.93 -6.20
N GLU A 654 7.19 24.17 -5.06
CA GLU A 654 7.73 23.12 -4.21
C GLU A 654 6.63 22.11 -3.80
N GLY A 655 6.85 20.83 -4.11
CA GLY A 655 5.93 19.74 -3.79
C GLY A 655 4.69 19.60 -4.68
N VAL A 656 4.48 20.53 -5.62
CA VAL A 656 3.53 20.35 -6.73
C VAL A 656 4.28 19.77 -7.93
N ARG A 657 3.75 18.70 -8.53
CA ARG A 657 4.25 18.17 -9.81
C ARG A 657 3.24 18.53 -10.88
N MET A 658 3.70 19.21 -11.93
CA MET A 658 2.92 19.49 -13.14
C MET A 658 3.45 18.68 -14.31
N GLN A 659 2.56 18.02 -15.04
CA GLN A 659 2.81 17.51 -16.37
C GLN A 659 1.69 17.97 -17.31
N ALA A 660 2.05 18.46 -18.49
CA ALA A 660 1.10 18.76 -19.55
C ALA A 660 1.58 18.17 -20.87
N ASN A 661 0.67 17.65 -21.68
CA ASN A 661 0.97 17.17 -23.03
C ASN A 661 -0.05 17.76 -24.00
N ALA A 662 0.42 18.12 -25.19
CA ALA A 662 -0.38 18.63 -26.29
C ALA A 662 0.02 17.92 -27.59
N SER A 663 -0.96 17.59 -28.43
CA SER A 663 -0.73 17.10 -29.79
C SER A 663 -1.42 18.02 -30.80
N TYR A 664 -0.72 18.35 -31.87
CA TYR A 664 -1.22 19.16 -32.97
C TYR A 664 -1.00 18.47 -34.33
N SER A 665 -1.85 18.82 -35.30
CA SER A 665 -1.60 18.57 -36.72
C SER A 665 -1.21 19.87 -37.43
N PHE A 666 -0.42 19.72 -38.50
CA PHE A 666 -0.08 20.81 -39.43
C PHE A 666 -1.13 21.00 -40.52
N TYR A 667 -2.05 20.06 -40.67
CA TYR A 667 -2.92 19.92 -41.84
C TYR A 667 -4.37 20.36 -41.58
N SER A 668 -4.98 20.88 -42.64
CA SER A 668 -6.43 21.09 -42.75
C SER A 668 -7.20 19.77 -42.80
N ARG A 669 -8.53 19.86 -42.72
CA ARG A 669 -9.44 18.70 -42.85
C ARG A 669 -10.57 18.98 -43.82
N ASP A 670 -11.00 17.95 -44.54
CA ASP A 670 -12.18 17.99 -45.41
C ASP A 670 -13.49 18.00 -44.61
N ASP A 671 -14.63 18.12 -45.31
CA ASP A 671 -15.98 18.06 -44.72
C ASP A 671 -16.31 16.71 -44.04
N ASN A 672 -15.50 15.66 -44.27
CA ASN A 672 -15.60 14.36 -43.63
C ASN A 672 -14.64 14.21 -42.42
N GLY A 673 -13.86 15.24 -42.12
CA GLY A 673 -12.88 15.27 -41.03
C GLY A 673 -11.57 14.55 -41.30
N ARG A 674 -11.29 14.15 -42.55
CA ARG A 674 -10.03 13.54 -42.99
C ARG A 674 -8.98 14.62 -43.18
N GLU A 675 -7.73 14.35 -42.80
CA GLU A 675 -6.62 15.29 -43.03
C GLU A 675 -6.31 15.34 -44.52
N ILE A 676 -6.20 16.55 -45.07
CA ILE A 676 -5.84 16.81 -46.48
C ILE A 676 -4.45 17.43 -46.53
N ASP A 677 -3.72 17.28 -47.65
CA ASP A 677 -2.34 17.76 -47.80
C ASP A 677 -2.23 19.28 -48.06
N THR A 678 -3.07 20.05 -47.37
CA THR A 678 -3.04 21.51 -47.30
C THR A 678 -2.67 21.92 -45.88
N PHE A 679 -1.73 22.83 -45.72
CA PHE A 679 -1.36 23.30 -44.38
C PHE A 679 -2.45 24.20 -43.80
N ILE A 680 -2.74 24.06 -42.50
CA ILE A 680 -3.87 24.75 -41.86
C ILE A 680 -3.75 26.29 -41.87
N TRP A 681 -2.55 26.84 -42.04
CA TRP A 681 -2.31 28.28 -42.19
C TRP A 681 -2.65 28.83 -43.58
N GLU A 682 -2.90 27.96 -44.57
CA GLU A 682 -3.28 28.34 -45.94
C GLU A 682 -4.80 28.50 -46.03
N ASP A 683 -5.56 27.60 -45.39
CA ASP A 683 -7.02 27.63 -45.35
C ASP A 683 -7.59 28.43 -44.16
N SER A 684 -6.77 28.79 -43.16
CA SER A 684 -7.27 29.44 -41.94
C SER A 684 -6.22 30.30 -41.21
N ASN A 685 -6.69 31.18 -40.32
CA ASN A 685 -5.83 32.00 -39.45
C ASN A 685 -5.16 31.20 -38.30
N LYS A 686 -5.04 29.86 -38.39
CA LYS A 686 -4.42 29.00 -37.38
C LYS A 686 -3.13 28.40 -37.93
N TYR A 687 -2.08 28.38 -37.11
CA TYR A 687 -0.82 27.72 -37.48
C TYR A 687 -0.81 26.21 -37.25
N LEU A 688 -1.70 25.71 -36.39
CA LEU A 688 -1.74 24.31 -35.94
C LEU A 688 -3.17 23.92 -35.55
N GLN A 689 -3.60 22.72 -35.94
CA GLN A 689 -4.87 22.14 -35.49
C GLN A 689 -4.65 21.39 -34.18
N PRO A 690 -5.25 21.81 -33.04
CA PRO A 690 -5.15 21.05 -31.80
C PRO A 690 -5.93 19.74 -31.90
N LEU A 691 -5.30 18.65 -31.46
CA LEU A 691 -5.88 17.30 -31.46
C LEU A 691 -6.19 16.82 -30.04
N SER A 692 -5.30 17.05 -29.09
CA SER A 692 -5.51 16.67 -27.70
C SER A 692 -4.68 17.51 -26.73
N TYR A 693 -5.22 17.69 -25.54
CA TYR A 693 -4.52 18.26 -24.38
C TYR A 693 -4.72 17.37 -23.15
N SER A 694 -3.68 17.25 -22.35
CA SER A 694 -3.75 16.68 -21.00
C SER A 694 -2.94 17.55 -20.05
N LEU A 695 -3.45 17.74 -18.84
CA LEU A 695 -2.76 18.41 -17.74
C LEU A 695 -3.02 17.60 -16.46
N SER A 696 -1.95 17.22 -15.76
CA SER A 696 -2.02 16.64 -14.43
C SER A 696 -1.23 17.49 -13.44
N LEU A 697 -1.87 17.80 -12.30
CA LEU A 697 -1.27 18.48 -11.16
C LEU A 697 -1.46 17.59 -9.94
N SER A 698 -0.37 17.08 -9.37
CA SER A 698 -0.40 16.33 -8.11
C SER A 698 0.35 17.10 -7.02
N THR A 699 -0.25 17.24 -5.84
CA THR A 699 0.40 17.80 -4.65
C THR A 699 -0.04 17.05 -3.40
N SER A 700 0.78 17.07 -2.36
CA SER A 700 0.41 16.53 -1.06
C SER A 700 0.77 17.51 0.04
N PHE A 701 -0.17 17.80 0.92
CA PHE A 701 -0.02 18.65 2.08
C PHE A 701 0.02 17.80 3.34
N GLN A 702 0.82 18.22 4.31
CA GLN A 702 0.74 17.77 5.69
C GLN A 702 0.78 18.98 6.62
N GLY A 703 -0.03 18.98 7.67
CA GLY A 703 -0.04 20.03 8.68
C GLY A 703 0.03 19.48 10.10
N GLY A 704 0.07 20.38 11.07
CA GLY A 704 0.22 20.11 12.50
C GLY A 704 0.77 21.34 13.21
N SER A 705 1.57 21.15 14.27
CA SER A 705 2.15 22.21 15.13
C SER A 705 2.91 23.35 14.44
N ARG A 706 3.27 23.21 13.15
CA ARG A 706 3.99 24.23 12.35
C ARG A 706 3.26 24.64 11.06
N GLY A 707 1.93 24.52 11.03
CA GLY A 707 1.05 24.92 9.93
C GLY A 707 1.06 23.98 8.72
N PRO A 708 0.27 24.28 7.66
CA PRO A 708 0.31 23.55 6.38
C PRO A 708 1.72 23.59 5.77
N ARG A 709 2.23 22.42 5.41
CA ARG A 709 3.50 22.23 4.68
C ARG A 709 3.25 21.33 3.49
N ILE A 710 3.80 21.67 2.33
CA ILE A 710 3.75 20.78 1.18
C ILE A 710 4.79 19.67 1.40
N THR A 711 4.38 18.42 1.26
CA THR A 711 5.24 17.24 1.48
C THR A 711 6.06 16.96 0.22
N THR A 712 7.20 17.64 0.09
CA THR A 712 8.32 17.08 -0.67
C THR A 712 8.92 15.92 0.14
N PRO A 713 9.10 14.72 -0.45
CA PRO A 713 9.89 13.68 0.19
C PRO A 713 11.30 14.25 0.42
N PRO A 714 11.78 14.34 1.67
CA PRO A 714 13.10 14.89 1.92
C PRO A 714 14.12 13.92 1.34
N TYR A 715 14.87 14.36 0.33
CA TYR A 715 16.15 13.73 0.03
C TYR A 715 17.05 13.98 1.23
N ARG A 716 17.11 13.02 2.16
CA ARG A 716 18.12 12.99 3.20
C ARG A 716 19.37 12.36 2.60
N PRO A 717 20.48 13.10 2.45
CA PRO A 717 21.78 12.46 2.42
C PRO A 717 21.90 11.62 3.70
N TYR A 718 22.39 10.40 3.59
CA TYR A 718 22.72 9.60 4.77
C TYR A 718 23.96 10.21 5.41
N ASP A 719 23.77 10.91 6.52
CA ASP A 719 24.87 11.41 7.37
C ASP A 719 25.06 10.45 8.56
N PRO A 720 26.12 9.63 8.58
CA PRO A 720 26.41 8.73 9.69
C PRO A 720 26.95 9.44 10.96
N LEU A 721 27.05 10.77 10.97
CA LEU A 721 27.57 11.57 12.10
C LEU A 721 26.49 12.36 12.86
N ASP A 722 25.22 12.34 12.44
CA ASP A 722 24.13 13.01 13.16
C ASP A 722 23.76 12.26 14.46
N GLN A 723 24.43 12.62 15.55
CA GLN A 723 24.18 12.08 16.90
C GLN A 723 22.97 12.73 17.62
N GLY A 724 22.14 13.53 16.93
CA GLY A 724 20.97 14.21 17.52
C GLY A 724 19.86 13.29 18.06
N PHE A 725 20.03 11.97 18.00
CA PHE A 725 19.04 10.97 18.42
C PHE A 725 19.11 10.58 19.92
N PHE A 726 20.14 11.00 20.66
CA PHE A 726 20.36 10.59 22.06
C PHE A 726 20.49 11.77 23.03
N GLY A 727 19.37 12.39 23.37
CA GLY A 727 19.24 13.36 24.47
C GLY A 727 18.07 13.01 25.39
N PRO A 728 18.28 12.40 26.56
CA PRO A 728 17.23 12.22 27.55
C PRO A 728 17.01 13.51 28.37
N VAL A 729 15.82 13.63 28.97
CA VAL A 729 15.34 14.72 29.86
C VAL A 729 14.86 16.00 29.16
N ASP A 730 13.53 16.12 29.04
CA ASP A 730 12.84 17.41 28.90
C ASP A 730 12.67 18.04 30.30
N THR A 731 13.16 19.26 30.48
CA THR A 731 13.11 20.01 31.75
C THR A 731 11.82 20.81 31.96
N ARG A 732 10.75 20.54 31.21
CA ARG A 732 9.46 21.27 31.27
C ARG A 732 8.25 20.44 31.71
N PHE A 733 8.47 19.30 32.36
CA PHE A 733 7.38 18.58 33.04
C PHE A 733 6.74 19.50 34.11
N ASN A 734 5.42 19.67 34.05
CA ASN A 734 4.58 20.54 34.91
C ASN A 734 4.61 22.08 34.70
N SER A 735 4.85 22.58 33.48
CA SER A 735 4.33 23.92 33.09
C SER A 735 3.45 23.83 31.84
N GLN A 736 2.16 23.53 32.02
CA GLN A 736 1.19 23.46 30.91
C GLN A 736 0.58 24.85 30.60
N PRO A 737 0.96 25.51 29.49
CA PRO A 737 -0.04 26.24 28.72
C PRO A 737 -0.97 25.22 28.02
N VAL A 738 -2.21 25.63 27.73
CA VAL A 738 -3.24 24.82 27.06
C VAL A 738 -2.65 23.99 25.92
N GLN A 739 -2.94 22.68 25.93
CA GLN A 739 -2.68 21.75 24.83
C GLN A 739 -3.20 22.36 23.51
N ARG A 740 -2.31 22.95 22.71
CA ARG A 740 -2.65 23.35 21.35
C ARG A 740 -2.94 22.08 20.58
N ALA A 741 -4.17 21.92 20.09
CA ALA A 741 -4.55 20.79 19.25
C ALA A 741 -3.66 20.76 18.00
N ASP A 742 -2.60 19.96 18.04
CA ASP A 742 -1.53 19.91 17.04
C ASP A 742 -1.81 18.89 15.94
N SER A 743 -3.10 18.56 15.77
CA SER A 743 -3.66 17.56 14.85
C SER A 743 -2.83 17.39 13.58
N PRO A 744 -2.09 16.29 13.46
CA PRO A 744 -1.38 16.00 12.23
C PRO A 744 -2.42 15.68 11.17
N TRP A 745 -2.47 16.50 10.13
CA TRP A 745 -3.37 16.30 9.01
C TRP A 745 -2.61 16.06 7.71
N ARG A 746 -3.22 15.34 6.77
CA ARG A 746 -2.69 15.06 5.44
C ARG A 746 -3.80 15.21 4.41
N ILE A 747 -3.45 15.70 3.22
CA ILE A 747 -4.34 15.84 2.06
C ILE A 747 -3.49 15.62 0.80
N GLY A 748 -3.83 14.63 -0.02
CA GLY A 748 -3.38 14.55 -1.41
C GLY A 748 -4.39 15.25 -2.32
N LEU A 749 -3.93 16.09 -3.25
CA LEU A 749 -4.76 16.68 -4.30
C LEU A 749 -4.20 16.29 -5.66
N ASP A 750 -5.03 15.63 -6.46
CA ASP A 750 -4.72 15.15 -7.81
C ASP A 750 -5.75 15.73 -8.78
N PHE A 751 -5.37 16.78 -9.51
CA PHE A 751 -6.16 17.36 -10.58
C PHE A 751 -5.76 16.77 -11.93
N SER A 752 -6.75 16.39 -12.73
CA SER A 752 -6.58 15.92 -14.09
C SER A 752 -7.54 16.62 -15.04
N TYR A 753 -6.99 17.24 -16.08
CA TYR A 753 -7.73 17.78 -17.22
C TYR A 753 -7.36 17.02 -18.48
N ARG A 754 -8.36 16.68 -19.29
CA ARG A 754 -8.19 16.13 -20.64
C ARG A 754 -9.16 16.81 -21.58
N TRP A 755 -8.69 17.06 -22.80
CA TRP A 755 -9.46 17.60 -23.91
C TRP A 755 -9.06 16.84 -25.17
N ASN A 756 -10.02 16.32 -25.91
CA ASN A 756 -9.79 15.61 -27.17
C ASN A 756 -10.68 16.17 -28.26
N TYR A 757 -10.06 16.58 -29.37
CA TYR A 757 -10.74 17.08 -30.55
C TYR A 757 -11.64 15.99 -31.16
N ARG A 758 -12.84 16.38 -31.56
CA ARG A 758 -13.77 15.57 -32.35
C ARG A 758 -14.19 16.40 -33.55
N PHE A 759 -14.14 15.82 -34.75
CA PHE A 759 -14.61 16.52 -35.94
C PHE A 759 -16.15 16.56 -35.95
N GLY A 760 -16.71 17.71 -36.34
CA GLY A 760 -18.17 17.92 -36.44
C GLY A 760 -18.95 17.83 -35.11
N GLN A 761 -18.27 17.79 -33.96
CA GLN A 761 -18.89 17.64 -32.64
C GLN A 761 -18.12 18.45 -31.59
N ASP A 762 -18.73 18.69 -30.43
CA ASP A 762 -18.01 19.23 -29.28
C ASP A 762 -16.86 18.29 -28.87
N ALA A 763 -15.73 18.91 -28.53
CA ALA A 763 -14.56 18.19 -28.04
C ALA A 763 -14.90 17.45 -26.74
N GLN A 764 -14.41 16.21 -26.59
CA GLN A 764 -14.60 15.46 -25.36
C GLN A 764 -13.67 16.01 -24.28
N GLN A 765 -14.24 16.44 -23.15
CA GLN A 765 -13.50 17.06 -22.05
C GLN A 765 -13.77 16.32 -20.73
N SER A 766 -12.79 16.31 -19.84
CA SER A 766 -12.94 15.84 -18.46
C SER A 766 -12.04 16.67 -17.56
N ALA A 767 -12.54 17.14 -16.42
CA ALA A 767 -11.81 18.01 -15.51
C ALA A 767 -12.11 17.58 -14.07
N VAL A 768 -11.29 16.71 -13.49
CA VAL A 768 -11.56 16.11 -12.17
C VAL A 768 -10.47 16.48 -11.19
N LEU A 769 -10.85 17.01 -10.03
CA LEU A 769 -9.99 17.13 -8.85
C LEU A 769 -10.37 16.04 -7.85
N ASN A 770 -9.43 15.14 -7.57
CA ASN A 770 -9.56 14.16 -6.49
C ASN A 770 -8.75 14.65 -5.27
N ALA A 771 -9.40 14.67 -4.11
CA ALA A 771 -8.79 14.93 -2.82
C ALA A 771 -8.71 13.61 -2.05
N SER A 772 -7.55 12.97 -2.13
CA SER A 772 -7.26 11.65 -1.55
C SER A 772 -6.62 11.78 -0.18
N ASN A 773 -6.74 10.75 0.66
CA ASN A 773 -6.06 10.65 1.95
C ASN A 773 -6.28 11.87 2.87
N ILE A 774 -7.47 12.48 2.85
CA ILE A 774 -7.81 13.58 3.77
C ILE A 774 -7.93 12.96 5.16
N GLN A 775 -6.86 13.03 5.95
CA GLN A 775 -6.81 12.51 7.30
C GLN A 775 -6.51 13.65 8.27
N PHE A 776 -7.23 13.73 9.38
CA PHE A 776 -6.97 14.68 10.46
C PHE A 776 -7.53 14.17 11.79
N ASN A 777 -6.89 14.53 12.89
CA ASN A 777 -7.36 14.18 14.23
C ASN A 777 -8.22 15.32 14.81
N LEU A 778 -9.48 15.07 15.18
CA LEU A 778 -10.29 16.10 15.85
C LEU A 778 -9.76 16.38 17.27
N THR A 779 -9.26 15.35 17.93
CA THR A 779 -8.50 15.40 19.21
C THR A 779 -7.49 14.25 19.20
N PRO A 780 -6.56 14.13 20.17
CA PRO A 780 -5.60 13.00 20.22
C PRO A 780 -6.23 11.59 20.22
N LYS A 781 -7.54 11.49 20.49
CA LYS A 781 -8.30 10.24 20.56
C LYS A 781 -9.40 10.10 19.50
N TRP A 782 -9.55 11.07 18.60
CA TRP A 782 -10.50 11.04 17.48
C TRP A 782 -9.78 11.28 16.16
N SER A 783 -9.83 10.33 15.23
CA SER A 783 -9.30 10.49 13.87
C SER A 783 -10.42 10.44 12.83
N VAL A 784 -10.35 11.35 11.87
CA VAL A 784 -11.21 11.40 10.69
C VAL A 784 -10.35 11.06 9.48
N SER A 785 -10.88 10.24 8.58
CA SER A 785 -10.34 10.06 7.24
C SER A 785 -11.46 10.14 6.20
N THR A 786 -11.18 10.74 5.05
CA THR A 786 -12.13 10.84 3.96
C THR A 786 -11.43 10.93 2.60
N ARG A 787 -12.16 10.59 1.54
CA ARG A 787 -11.81 10.88 0.16
C ARG A 787 -12.98 11.58 -0.51
N LEU A 788 -12.67 12.61 -1.28
CA LEU A 788 -13.62 13.46 -2.01
C LEU A 788 -13.11 13.65 -3.44
N GLY A 789 -14.00 13.97 -4.36
CA GLY A 789 -13.62 14.45 -5.68
C GLY A 789 -14.73 15.31 -6.28
N TYR A 790 -14.35 16.12 -7.26
CA TYR A 790 -15.26 17.04 -7.95
C TYR A 790 -14.95 17.06 -9.45
N ASP A 791 -15.98 16.86 -10.28
CA ASP A 791 -15.90 17.03 -11.72
C ASP A 791 -16.36 18.45 -12.09
N PHE A 792 -15.48 19.24 -12.70
CA PHE A 792 -15.76 20.62 -13.10
C PHE A 792 -16.55 20.72 -14.42
N ILE A 793 -16.68 19.64 -15.19
CA ILE A 793 -17.49 19.58 -16.42
C ILE A 793 -18.95 19.31 -16.04
N GLU A 794 -19.21 18.20 -15.36
CA GLU A 794 -20.55 17.82 -14.90
C GLU A 794 -21.03 18.67 -13.70
N LYS A 795 -20.09 19.27 -12.96
CA LYS A 795 -20.29 20.10 -11.75
C LYS A 795 -20.76 19.32 -10.52
N GLU A 796 -20.51 18.02 -10.49
CA GLU A 796 -20.94 17.09 -9.45
C GLU A 796 -19.79 16.61 -8.54
N LEU A 797 -20.13 16.17 -7.33
CA LEU A 797 -19.20 15.49 -6.43
C LEU A 797 -19.11 14.01 -6.80
N THR A 798 -17.89 13.48 -6.90
CA THR A 798 -17.67 12.04 -7.08
C THR A 798 -18.01 11.27 -5.79
N PRO A 799 -18.28 9.95 -5.85
CA PRO A 799 -18.56 9.13 -4.67
C PRO A 799 -17.52 9.32 -3.56
N ALA A 800 -18.01 9.67 -2.37
CA ALA A 800 -17.20 9.97 -1.22
C ALA A 800 -17.11 8.77 -0.27
N GLN A 801 -16.17 8.81 0.66
CA GLN A 801 -16.15 7.92 1.80
C GLN A 801 -15.70 8.71 3.02
N PHE A 802 -16.40 8.54 4.13
CA PHE A 802 -16.06 9.14 5.41
C PHE A 802 -15.84 8.03 6.44
N SER A 803 -14.76 8.13 7.21
CA SER A 803 -14.49 7.27 8.35
C SER A 803 -14.09 8.12 9.55
N LEU A 804 -14.68 7.79 10.69
CA LEU A 804 -14.50 8.46 11.97
C LEU A 804 -14.17 7.37 12.99
N GLN A 805 -12.98 7.42 13.56
CA GLN A 805 -12.52 6.49 14.58
C GLN A 805 -12.30 7.22 15.90
N ARG A 806 -12.66 6.56 17.00
CA ARG A 806 -12.39 7.00 18.37
C ARG A 806 -11.68 5.90 19.13
N ASP A 807 -10.45 6.18 19.52
CA ASP A 807 -9.75 5.45 20.56
C ASP A 807 -10.35 5.89 21.90
N MET A 808 -10.97 4.95 22.62
CA MET A 808 -11.35 5.09 24.02
C MET A 808 -10.50 4.09 24.81
N ILE A 809 -10.22 4.41 26.07
CA ILE A 809 -9.19 3.75 26.90
C ILE A 809 -9.20 2.21 26.78
N CYS A 810 -10.39 1.60 26.84
CA CYS A 810 -10.57 0.14 26.73
C CYS A 810 -11.36 -0.30 25.47
N TRP A 811 -11.76 0.64 24.60
CA TRP A 811 -12.71 0.41 23.51
C TRP A 811 -12.37 1.25 22.27
N ASN A 812 -12.36 0.67 21.08
CA ASN A 812 -12.24 1.41 19.83
C ASN A 812 -13.62 1.48 19.13
N LEU A 813 -14.07 2.69 18.82
CA LEU A 813 -15.25 2.93 17.99
C LEU A 813 -14.80 3.29 16.57
N SER A 814 -15.43 2.69 15.57
CA SER A 814 -15.25 3.03 14.16
C SER A 814 -16.61 3.19 13.50
N PHE A 815 -16.84 4.37 12.93
CA PHE A 815 -18.01 4.70 12.15
C PHE A 815 -17.57 5.05 10.72
N GLN A 816 -18.17 4.42 9.71
CA GLN A 816 -17.79 4.64 8.32
C GLN A 816 -19.06 4.74 7.47
N PHE A 817 -19.14 5.75 6.61
CA PHE A 817 -20.36 6.02 5.84
C PHE A 817 -20.06 6.64 4.48
N ASN A 818 -20.95 6.38 3.53
CA ASN A 818 -21.05 7.15 2.30
C ASN A 818 -22.47 7.74 2.19
N PRO A 819 -22.62 9.08 2.21
CA PRO A 819 -23.91 9.74 2.06
C PRO A 819 -24.25 10.12 0.60
N PHE A 820 -23.33 9.95 -0.37
CA PHE A 820 -23.48 10.49 -1.74
C PHE A 820 -23.37 9.40 -2.83
N GLY A 821 -24.09 9.60 -3.94
CA GLY A 821 -24.18 8.64 -5.04
C GLY A 821 -25.02 7.39 -4.75
N ASP A 822 -25.05 6.46 -5.71
CA ASP A 822 -25.99 5.32 -5.76
C ASP A 822 -25.81 4.26 -4.67
N PHE A 823 -24.76 4.36 -3.84
CA PHE A 823 -24.42 3.35 -2.85
C PHE A 823 -24.18 3.96 -1.47
N GLN A 824 -25.29 4.18 -0.76
CA GLN A 824 -25.30 4.71 0.60
C GLN A 824 -25.24 3.60 1.65
N TYR A 825 -24.37 3.78 2.65
CA TYR A 825 -24.21 2.83 3.75
C TYR A 825 -23.71 3.52 5.02
N TYR A 826 -23.97 2.87 6.15
CA TYR A 826 -23.51 3.26 7.48
C TYR A 826 -23.02 2.01 8.22
N PHE A 827 -21.73 2.01 8.57
CA PHE A 827 -21.08 1.01 9.39
C PHE A 827 -20.89 1.52 10.80
N PHE A 828 -21.25 0.71 11.79
CA PHE A 828 -20.92 0.95 13.18
C PHE A 828 -20.22 -0.28 13.77
N ARG A 829 -18.95 -0.10 14.17
CA ARG A 829 -18.17 -1.08 14.90
C ARG A 829 -17.74 -0.49 16.24
N LEU A 830 -17.93 -1.27 17.30
CA LEU A 830 -17.44 -1.00 18.63
C LEU A 830 -16.68 -2.25 19.09
N SER A 831 -15.39 -2.10 19.36
CA SER A 831 -14.47 -3.20 19.65
C SER A 831 -13.69 -2.95 20.93
N LEU A 832 -13.19 -4.00 21.59
CA LEU A 832 -12.31 -3.86 22.74
C LEU A 832 -10.88 -3.54 22.29
N SER A 833 -10.18 -2.66 23.01
CA SER A 833 -8.78 -2.32 22.68
C SER A 833 -7.81 -3.45 23.07
N SER A 834 -8.12 -4.22 24.13
CA SER A 834 -7.37 -5.42 24.50
C SER A 834 -7.80 -6.63 23.67
N SER A 835 -6.83 -7.22 22.96
CA SER A 835 -7.01 -8.47 22.22
C SER A 835 -7.27 -9.68 23.14
N GLN A 836 -6.72 -9.67 24.36
CA GLN A 836 -6.83 -10.80 25.29
C GLN A 836 -8.26 -11.01 25.79
N ILE A 837 -8.94 -9.93 26.17
CA ILE A 837 -10.30 -10.06 26.70
C ILE A 837 -11.30 -10.31 25.57
N SER A 838 -11.10 -9.74 24.38
CA SER A 838 -11.80 -10.18 23.16
C SER A 838 -11.68 -11.70 22.96
N ASN A 839 -10.49 -12.29 23.15
CA ASN A 839 -10.30 -13.74 23.07
C ASN A 839 -10.99 -14.52 24.21
N LEU A 840 -11.15 -13.95 25.41
CA LEU A 840 -11.89 -14.60 26.51
C LEU A 840 -13.39 -14.71 26.20
N PHE A 841 -13.99 -13.70 25.55
CA PHE A 841 -15.35 -13.79 24.99
C PHE A 841 -15.49 -14.91 23.93
N GLN A 842 -14.39 -15.38 23.34
CA GLN A 842 -14.39 -16.41 22.31
C GLN A 842 -14.17 -17.82 22.88
N LYS A 843 -13.58 -17.95 24.08
CA LYS A 843 -13.37 -19.23 24.79
C LYS A 843 -14.56 -19.69 25.64
N LEU A 844 -15.76 -19.13 25.38
CA LEU A 844 -17.01 -19.53 26.05
C LEU A 844 -17.35 -21.01 25.75
N PRO A 845 -18.03 -21.73 26.66
CA PRO A 845 -18.14 -23.19 26.56
C PRO A 845 -18.96 -23.64 25.33
N GLY A 846 -18.32 -24.37 24.42
CA GLY A 846 -18.99 -24.98 23.27
C GLY A 846 -18.09 -25.67 22.25
N LEU A 847 -16.83 -25.21 22.08
CA LEU A 847 -15.98 -25.64 20.94
C LEU A 847 -14.54 -26.10 21.32
N ASN A 848 -14.21 -26.23 22.61
CA ASN A 848 -12.85 -26.49 23.12
C ASN A 848 -12.18 -27.83 22.72
N ASN A 849 -12.83 -28.68 21.90
CA ASN A 849 -12.29 -29.99 21.52
C ASN A 849 -11.31 -29.97 20.33
N LEU A 850 -11.08 -28.82 19.68
CA LEU A 850 -10.19 -28.69 18.52
C LEU A 850 -8.77 -28.20 18.84
N GLU A 851 -8.51 -27.58 20.00
CA GLU A 851 -7.15 -27.06 20.35
C GLU A 851 -6.16 -28.17 20.78
N ARG A 852 -6.59 -29.45 20.92
CA ARG A 852 -5.75 -30.53 21.49
C ARG A 852 -4.76 -31.22 20.52
N SER A 853 -4.67 -30.81 19.25
CA SER A 853 -3.89 -31.50 18.22
C SER A 853 -2.62 -30.78 17.74
N SER A 854 -1.98 -29.95 18.58
CA SER A 854 -0.74 -29.24 18.22
C SER A 854 0.28 -29.09 19.36
N SER A 855 0.48 -30.11 20.21
CA SER A 855 1.66 -30.17 21.10
C SER A 855 2.87 -30.81 20.41
N PRO A 856 4.05 -30.17 20.38
CA PRO A 856 5.28 -30.76 19.85
C PRO A 856 6.02 -31.56 20.93
N SER A 857 5.37 -32.57 21.52
CA SER A 857 6.06 -33.51 22.43
C SER A 857 5.37 -34.88 22.53
N GLY A 858 6.16 -35.95 22.37
CA GLY A 858 5.79 -37.30 22.84
C GLY A 858 5.48 -38.36 21.77
N ARG A 859 6.43 -39.29 21.59
CA ARG A 859 6.29 -40.72 21.22
C ARG A 859 5.09 -41.16 20.35
N SER A 860 5.43 -41.69 19.17
CA SER A 860 4.56 -42.55 18.34
C SER A 860 3.91 -43.70 19.15
N PRO A 861 2.58 -43.88 19.05
CA PRO A 861 1.92 -45.15 19.30
C PRO A 861 2.15 -46.09 18.11
N ARG A 862 2.38 -47.38 18.39
CA ARG A 862 2.36 -48.45 17.38
C ARG A 862 0.93 -48.88 17.09
N GLY A 863 0.63 -49.14 15.82
CA GLY A 863 -0.36 -50.15 15.42
C GLY A 863 -1.62 -49.63 14.72
N PHE A 864 -1.74 -50.04 13.45
CA PHE A 864 -2.89 -49.98 12.54
C PHE A 864 -3.34 -48.60 12.06
#